data_AF-A0A2H9P5N8-F1
#
_entry.id   AF-A0A2H9P5N8-F1
#
_cell.length_a   1.000
_cell.length_b   1.000
_cell.length_c   1.000
_cell.angle_alpha   90.00
_cell.angle_beta   90.00
_cell.angle_gamma   90.00
#
_symmetry.space_group_name_H-M   'P 1'
#
loop_
_entity.id
_entity.type
_entity.pdbx_description
1 polymer ?
#
loop_
_entity_poly.entity_id
_entity_poly.type
_entity_poly.pdbx_seq_one_letter_code
_entity_poly.pdbx_strand_id
1 'polypeptide(L)'
;MTIASPRMQEYFSELTQGLAAAYAEAGKARLKGLDAAVEVEIPLASDVAARVEGLVGPKGVAVKIRELLKAHKVREPACFALCDAILAGEFGEYSKEEALERAVRAGLALFTEGVVSAPIEGISRVKVRQNNDGSSYAALYFAGPIRGAGGTGQAFSLLLADHCRRKLGLAEFRPTGDEVERYVEESNLYSIRTRAGQYTPTEDELRLIINSCPVCVDGEPTEDYEVSVHKAKGGEPNRVRGGVCLVLSEGLCLKSAKVLKIAKNAGLDWAWIEALVKNKDKAGTQERKVKPISKYMEDLVGGRPVFGYPMRPGGFRLRYGRSPFCGIQAKAITSASMEILGEFPVIGTQLKTERPGKGCIVTICDDMDGPIVLLDDGSVKQVHSHSEALGLKGRVQKILFNGDILINYGDFAKPNHPLVPGAWCDEWFSRVLEAKGVQGIEPCRLSWKDALALSREKGVPLAPRQTLYWCDLARGDLKALADWICEKGSLSFEWFELEGLLLPNDGGKRFLEELGLEHEVGERGILLKGDSAAKLLEPLGLVKDGKLDKCAFEAAFAAPEKTVLSIVSELLGAEVKNKAGTYIGTSMGRPEKSRERAMAPPVHSLFPVALLGGKTRDIVKAVQSLKRRGEGFVEFELNNRACPNCGAHSWKLSCPACSERTAASTEKPSMPQRVDLPDAFDGACNRLHYRPPQLKAVMGLISAGKVPEALEKGILRSKHDVTVFRDGTCRFDATEIPATHFKAAEAGIPLEK
;
A
#
# COMPACT_ATOMS: atom_id res chain seq x y z
N MET A 1 0.01 -30.04 4.28
CA MET A 1 0.21 -30.06 2.82
C MET A 1 -1.00 -29.40 2.21
N THR A 2 -0.79 -28.31 1.47
CA THR A 2 -1.84 -27.67 0.69
C THR A 2 -2.40 -28.71 -0.29
N ILE A 3 -3.72 -28.89 -0.30
CA ILE A 3 -4.38 -29.68 -1.33
C ILE A 3 -4.16 -28.93 -2.64
N ALA A 4 -3.20 -29.39 -3.45
CA ALA A 4 -2.86 -28.82 -4.74
C ALA A 4 -3.15 -29.85 -5.83
N SER A 5 -3.64 -29.39 -6.99
CA SER A 5 -3.86 -30.26 -8.14
C SER A 5 -2.53 -30.86 -8.63
N PRO A 6 -2.55 -32.00 -9.35
CA PRO A 6 -1.33 -32.61 -9.90
C PRO A 6 -0.48 -31.61 -10.70
N ARG A 7 -1.12 -30.81 -11.55
CA ARG A 7 -0.45 -29.74 -12.32
C ARG A 7 0.23 -28.68 -11.43
N MET A 8 -0.40 -28.29 -10.32
CA MET A 8 0.21 -27.34 -9.38
C MET A 8 1.38 -27.98 -8.62
N GLN A 9 1.31 -29.27 -8.33
CA GLN A 9 2.42 -30.00 -7.70
C GLN A 9 3.62 -30.12 -8.65
N GLU A 10 3.39 -30.39 -9.94
CA GLU A 10 4.43 -30.38 -10.97
C GLU A 10 5.11 -29.02 -11.06
N TYR A 11 4.33 -27.93 -11.12
CA TYR A 11 4.85 -26.56 -11.10
C TYR A 11 5.73 -26.27 -9.87
N PHE A 12 5.26 -26.63 -8.66
CA PHE A 12 6.07 -26.45 -7.45
C PHE A 12 7.33 -27.31 -7.46
N SER A 13 7.27 -28.51 -8.03
CA SER A 13 8.44 -29.39 -8.19
C SER A 13 9.47 -28.76 -9.11
N GLU A 14 9.05 -28.19 -10.24
CA GLU A 14 9.95 -27.48 -11.18
C GLU A 14 10.66 -26.30 -10.50
N LEU A 15 9.92 -25.45 -9.78
CA LEU A 15 10.50 -24.34 -9.02
C LEU A 15 11.49 -24.83 -7.96
N THR A 16 11.16 -25.91 -7.26
CA THR A 16 12.00 -26.48 -6.21
C THR A 16 13.29 -27.06 -6.80
N GLN A 17 13.21 -27.72 -7.95
CA GLN A 17 14.38 -28.24 -8.67
C GLN A 17 15.28 -27.11 -9.17
N GLY A 18 14.69 -26.06 -9.77
CA GLY A 18 15.44 -24.87 -10.20
C GLY A 18 16.15 -24.17 -9.04
N LEU A 19 15.46 -24.02 -7.90
CA LEU A 19 16.05 -23.47 -6.67
C LEU A 19 17.18 -24.35 -6.13
N ALA A 20 16.98 -25.67 -6.09
CA ALA A 20 18.01 -26.60 -5.62
C ALA A 20 19.27 -26.56 -6.51
N ALA A 21 19.09 -26.46 -7.83
CA ALA A 21 20.21 -26.31 -8.78
C ALA A 21 20.99 -24.99 -8.53
N ALA A 22 20.28 -23.87 -8.37
CA ALA A 22 20.90 -22.58 -8.05
C ALA A 22 21.63 -22.60 -6.70
N TYR A 23 21.03 -23.21 -5.67
CA TYR A 23 21.61 -23.33 -4.33
C TYR A 23 22.87 -24.22 -4.34
N ALA A 24 22.85 -25.33 -5.08
CA ALA A 24 24.00 -26.21 -5.23
C ALA A 24 25.17 -25.48 -5.91
N GLU A 25 24.90 -24.69 -6.96
CA GLU A 25 25.94 -23.92 -7.64
C GLU A 25 26.52 -22.82 -6.74
N ALA A 26 25.66 -22.10 -5.99
CA ALA A 26 26.10 -21.15 -4.99
C ALA A 26 26.94 -21.82 -3.88
N GLY A 27 26.57 -23.03 -3.44
CA GLY A 27 27.32 -23.83 -2.49
C GLY A 27 28.73 -24.19 -2.98
N LYS A 28 28.85 -24.67 -4.23
CA LYS A 28 30.18 -24.93 -4.85
C LYS A 28 31.04 -23.67 -4.89
N ALA A 29 30.45 -22.52 -5.20
CA ALA A 29 31.16 -21.24 -5.21
C ALA A 29 31.64 -20.83 -3.81
N ARG A 30 30.77 -20.96 -2.78
CA ARG A 30 31.11 -20.62 -1.39
C ARG A 30 32.19 -21.53 -0.80
N LEU A 31 32.18 -22.83 -1.14
CA LEU A 31 33.21 -23.79 -0.71
C LEU A 31 34.62 -23.46 -1.20
N LYS A 32 34.78 -22.65 -2.25
CA LYS A 32 36.09 -22.14 -2.67
C LYS A 32 36.73 -21.18 -1.65
N GLY A 33 35.98 -20.75 -0.63
CA GLY A 33 36.50 -19.93 0.46
C GLY A 33 36.87 -18.50 0.06
N LEU A 34 36.41 -18.02 -1.09
CA LEU A 34 36.68 -16.66 -1.58
C LEU A 34 35.78 -15.59 -0.94
N ASP A 35 34.78 -16.02 -0.16
CA ASP A 35 33.80 -15.18 0.53
C ASP A 35 33.91 -15.30 2.05
N ALA A 36 33.24 -14.40 2.78
CA ALA A 36 33.28 -14.33 4.25
C ALA A 36 32.84 -15.66 4.91
N ALA A 37 31.78 -16.28 4.38
CA ALA A 37 31.30 -17.60 4.77
C ALA A 37 31.59 -18.65 3.67
N VAL A 38 31.82 -19.89 4.10
CA VAL A 38 32.04 -21.06 3.22
C VAL A 38 30.76 -21.78 2.84
N GLU A 39 29.63 -21.31 3.35
CA GLU A 39 28.28 -21.79 3.06
C GLU A 39 27.40 -20.65 2.54
N VAL A 40 26.23 -21.01 2.01
CA VAL A 40 25.25 -20.03 1.53
C VAL A 40 24.50 -19.45 2.73
N GLU A 41 24.60 -18.13 2.91
CA GLU A 41 24.10 -17.42 4.09
C GLU A 41 22.58 -17.14 4.06
N ILE A 42 21.89 -17.43 2.95
CA ILE A 42 20.43 -17.30 2.83
C ILE A 42 19.82 -18.69 3.04
N PRO A 43 19.27 -19.00 4.22
CA PRO A 43 18.69 -20.32 4.48
C PRO A 43 17.38 -20.51 3.70
N LEU A 44 17.14 -21.74 3.24
CA LEU A 44 15.88 -22.12 2.62
C LEU A 44 14.86 -22.47 3.71
N ALA A 45 13.64 -21.95 3.59
CA ALA A 45 12.54 -22.27 4.50
C ALA A 45 11.33 -22.75 3.70
N SER A 46 10.86 -23.96 3.99
CA SER A 46 9.75 -24.59 3.26
C SER A 46 8.37 -24.06 3.65
N ASP A 47 8.22 -23.56 4.88
CA ASP A 47 6.94 -23.08 5.42
C ASP A 47 7.13 -21.98 6.49
N VAL A 48 6.01 -21.44 6.98
CA VAL A 48 5.99 -20.44 8.07
C VAL A 48 6.73 -20.95 9.29
N ALA A 49 6.57 -22.23 9.63
CA ALA A 49 7.17 -22.83 10.82
C ALA A 49 8.70 -22.85 10.73
N ALA A 50 9.26 -23.26 9.58
CA ALA A 50 10.68 -23.21 9.31
C ALA A 50 11.23 -21.77 9.30
N ARG A 51 10.46 -20.81 8.76
CA ARG A 51 10.85 -19.39 8.82
C ARG A 51 10.94 -18.87 10.25
N VAL A 52 9.94 -19.15 11.09
CA VAL A 52 9.97 -18.72 12.50
C VAL A 52 11.16 -19.34 13.23
N GLU A 53 11.39 -20.65 13.07
CA GLU A 53 12.55 -21.32 13.69
C GLU A 53 13.89 -20.71 13.22
N GLY A 54 14.05 -20.50 11.91
CA GLY A 54 15.28 -19.94 11.35
C GLY A 54 15.53 -18.48 11.74
N LEU A 55 14.47 -17.70 12.00
CA LEU A 55 14.56 -16.28 12.33
C LEU A 55 14.76 -16.03 13.83
N VAL A 56 14.00 -16.70 14.69
CA VAL A 56 13.96 -16.40 16.14
C VAL A 56 14.15 -17.62 17.03
N GLY A 57 14.17 -18.83 16.46
CA GLY A 57 14.19 -20.07 17.23
C GLY A 57 12.97 -20.19 18.17
N PRO A 58 13.06 -20.98 19.27
CA PRO A 58 14.16 -21.91 19.61
C PRO A 58 14.21 -23.12 18.66
N LYS A 59 15.30 -23.90 18.71
CA LYS A 59 15.47 -25.11 17.88
C LYS A 59 14.37 -26.12 18.22
N GLY A 60 13.76 -26.72 17.19
CA GLY A 60 12.63 -27.65 17.32
C GLY A 60 11.25 -26.99 17.32
N VAL A 61 11.17 -25.66 17.38
CA VAL A 61 9.87 -24.94 17.44
C VAL A 61 9.00 -25.15 16.21
N ALA A 62 9.60 -25.42 15.02
CA ALA A 62 8.82 -25.61 13.81
C ALA A 62 7.88 -26.82 13.87
N VAL A 63 8.26 -27.88 14.59
CA VAL A 63 7.41 -29.07 14.76
C VAL A 63 6.14 -28.69 15.52
N LYS A 64 6.29 -27.97 16.64
CA LYS A 64 5.19 -27.49 17.45
C LYS A 64 4.31 -26.50 16.70
N ILE A 65 4.90 -25.57 15.95
CA ILE A 65 4.13 -24.62 15.14
C ILE A 65 3.25 -25.36 14.12
N ARG A 66 3.77 -26.39 13.45
CA ARG A 66 2.97 -27.19 12.50
C ARG A 66 1.81 -27.92 13.19
N GLU A 67 2.02 -28.42 14.40
CA GLU A 67 0.97 -29.01 15.22
C GLU A 67 -0.12 -27.99 15.57
N LEU A 68 0.29 -26.83 16.11
CA LEU A 68 -0.63 -25.76 16.52
C LEU A 68 -1.42 -25.19 15.33
N LEU A 69 -0.79 -25.04 14.16
CA LEU A 69 -1.48 -24.58 12.95
C LEU A 69 -2.49 -25.60 12.39
N LYS A 70 -2.35 -26.90 12.73
CA LYS A 70 -3.39 -27.90 12.44
C LYS A 70 -4.52 -27.86 13.45
N ALA A 71 -4.20 -27.63 14.72
CA ALA A 71 -5.17 -27.59 15.82
C ALA A 71 -6.04 -26.32 15.80
N HIS A 72 -5.50 -25.20 15.33
CA HIS A 72 -6.19 -23.91 15.34
C HIS A 72 -6.50 -23.43 13.92
N LYS A 73 -7.79 -23.16 13.64
CA LYS A 73 -8.23 -22.54 12.38
C LYS A 73 -7.82 -21.07 12.24
N VAL A 74 -7.61 -20.40 13.37
CA VAL A 74 -7.26 -18.98 13.48
C VAL A 74 -5.87 -18.88 14.08
N ARG A 75 -5.04 -17.95 13.58
CA ARG A 75 -3.62 -17.92 13.91
C ARG A 75 -3.33 -17.30 15.29
N GLU A 76 -4.15 -16.35 15.73
CA GLU A 76 -3.97 -15.68 17.02
C GLU A 76 -3.94 -16.67 18.21
N PRO A 77 -4.91 -17.61 18.36
CA PRO A 77 -4.82 -18.66 19.38
C PRO A 77 -3.56 -19.53 19.29
N ALA A 78 -3.11 -19.88 18.08
CA ALA A 78 -1.88 -20.66 17.88
C ALA A 78 -0.63 -19.91 18.39
N CYS A 79 -0.61 -18.58 18.31
CA CYS A 79 0.50 -17.77 18.84
C CYS A 79 0.54 -17.80 20.36
N PHE A 80 -0.61 -17.68 21.04
CA PHE A 80 -0.67 -17.80 22.50
C PHE A 80 -0.30 -19.20 22.99
N ALA A 81 -0.78 -20.24 22.31
CA ALA A 81 -0.42 -21.63 22.60
C ALA A 81 1.08 -21.91 22.36
N LEU A 82 1.70 -21.25 21.38
CA LEU A 82 3.13 -21.33 21.16
C LEU A 82 3.92 -20.70 22.32
N CYS A 83 3.50 -19.52 22.79
CA CYS A 83 4.08 -18.92 23.98
C CYS A 83 3.99 -19.86 25.18
N ASP A 84 2.84 -20.53 25.35
CA ASP A 84 2.64 -21.48 26.44
C ASP A 84 3.62 -22.64 26.41
N ALA A 85 3.85 -23.23 25.23
CA ALA A 85 4.81 -24.32 25.06
C ALA A 85 6.25 -23.90 25.40
N ILE A 86 6.63 -22.67 25.02
CA ILE A 86 7.96 -22.12 25.35
C ILE A 86 8.10 -21.90 26.85
N LEU A 87 7.08 -21.31 27.50
CA LEU A 87 7.10 -21.06 28.94
C LEU A 87 7.02 -22.34 29.77
N ALA A 88 6.44 -23.41 29.23
CA ALA A 88 6.39 -24.74 29.85
C ALA A 88 7.73 -25.51 29.76
N GLY A 89 8.74 -24.95 29.08
CA GLY A 89 10.06 -25.56 28.96
C GLY A 89 10.18 -26.66 27.89
N GLU A 90 9.21 -26.78 26.97
CA GLU A 90 9.24 -27.81 25.90
C GLU A 90 10.48 -27.71 24.99
N PHE A 91 11.18 -26.57 24.99
CA PHE A 91 12.36 -26.28 24.16
C PHE A 91 13.61 -25.97 24.98
N GLY A 92 13.64 -26.38 26.26
CA GLY A 92 14.73 -26.13 27.20
C GLY A 92 14.34 -25.19 28.33
N GLU A 93 15.19 -25.14 29.35
CA GLU A 93 15.02 -24.26 30.51
C GLU A 93 15.67 -22.90 30.26
N TYR A 94 14.96 -21.85 30.64
CA TYR A 94 15.38 -20.46 30.43
C TYR A 94 15.09 -19.64 31.69
N SER A 95 15.85 -18.57 31.92
CA SER A 95 15.46 -17.58 32.93
C SER A 95 14.11 -16.96 32.57
N LYS A 96 13.40 -16.37 33.55
CA LYS A 96 12.09 -15.73 33.30
C LYS A 96 12.15 -14.68 32.18
N GLU A 97 13.24 -13.91 32.14
CA GLU A 97 13.47 -12.89 31.13
C GLU A 97 13.68 -13.50 29.74
N GLU A 98 14.54 -14.51 29.62
CA GLU A 98 14.80 -15.20 28.35
C GLU A 98 13.57 -15.96 27.84
N ALA A 99 12.83 -16.62 28.73
CA ALA A 99 11.60 -17.33 28.40
C ALA A 99 10.54 -16.36 27.84
N LEU A 100 10.37 -15.21 28.50
CA LEU A 100 9.47 -14.14 28.06
C LEU A 100 9.90 -13.59 26.69
N GLU A 101 11.19 -13.29 26.51
CA GLU A 101 11.72 -12.78 25.25
C GLU A 101 11.48 -13.76 24.09
N ARG A 102 11.87 -15.02 24.28
CA ARG A 102 11.69 -16.06 23.26
C ARG A 102 10.22 -16.29 22.93
N ALA A 103 9.36 -16.34 23.93
CA ALA A 103 7.93 -16.55 23.74
C ALA A 103 7.31 -15.40 22.93
N VAL A 104 7.61 -14.14 23.27
CA VAL A 104 7.06 -12.97 22.56
C VAL A 104 7.60 -12.90 21.13
N ARG A 105 8.90 -13.11 20.92
CA ARG A 105 9.50 -13.10 19.56
C ARG A 105 8.94 -14.21 18.68
N ALA A 106 8.84 -15.44 19.18
CA ALA A 106 8.28 -16.58 18.44
C ALA A 106 6.79 -16.38 18.13
N GLY A 107 6.00 -15.92 19.11
CA GLY A 107 4.58 -15.60 18.92
C GLY A 107 4.35 -14.50 17.88
N LEU A 108 5.13 -13.41 17.94
CA LEU A 108 5.04 -12.32 16.96
C LEU A 108 5.51 -12.77 15.57
N ALA A 109 6.58 -13.56 15.50
CA ALA A 109 7.08 -14.13 14.24
C ALA A 109 6.03 -15.04 13.59
N LEU A 110 5.36 -15.89 14.37
CA LEU A 110 4.26 -16.71 13.85
C LEU A 110 3.10 -15.84 13.37
N PHE A 111 2.69 -14.84 14.15
CA PHE A 111 1.61 -13.91 13.78
C PHE A 111 1.90 -13.19 12.46
N THR A 112 3.15 -12.78 12.27
CA THR A 112 3.64 -12.08 11.06
C THR A 112 4.19 -13.02 9.99
N GLU A 113 3.92 -14.33 10.08
CA GLU A 113 4.33 -15.36 9.11
C GLU A 113 5.84 -15.50 8.86
N GLY A 114 6.66 -14.89 9.72
CA GLY A 114 8.11 -14.82 9.55
C GLY A 114 8.53 -14.07 8.29
N VAL A 115 7.74 -13.10 7.81
CA VAL A 115 8.06 -12.33 6.59
C VAL A 115 8.56 -10.90 6.86
N VAL A 116 8.58 -10.49 8.13
CA VAL A 116 9.01 -9.14 8.54
C VAL A 116 10.13 -9.21 9.57
N SER A 117 11.00 -8.20 9.62
CA SER A 117 12.11 -8.16 10.59
C SER A 117 11.69 -7.73 12.01
N ALA A 118 10.43 -7.34 12.21
CA ALA A 118 9.94 -6.81 13.48
C ALA A 118 10.18 -7.70 14.71
N PRO A 119 10.07 -9.05 14.65
CA PRO A 119 10.42 -9.92 15.77
C PRO A 119 11.91 -9.93 16.14
N ILE A 120 12.80 -9.49 15.24
CA ILE A 120 14.26 -9.45 15.46
C ILE A 120 14.70 -8.01 15.75
N GLU A 121 14.48 -7.11 14.79
CA GLU A 121 14.95 -5.72 14.82
C GLU A 121 13.95 -4.76 15.48
N GLY A 122 12.66 -5.13 15.51
CA GLY A 122 11.59 -4.26 16.03
C GLY A 122 11.44 -4.34 17.55
N ILE A 123 11.61 -5.53 18.12
CA ILE A 123 11.76 -5.74 19.57
C ILE A 123 13.27 -5.88 19.82
N SER A 124 13.92 -4.85 20.36
CA SER A 124 15.37 -4.90 20.57
C SER A 124 15.74 -5.82 21.72
N ARG A 125 14.98 -5.78 22.83
CA ARG A 125 15.13 -6.65 23.99
C ARG A 125 13.85 -6.72 24.82
N VAL A 126 13.76 -7.73 25.69
CA VAL A 126 12.71 -7.81 26.71
C VAL A 126 13.38 -7.87 28.08
N LYS A 127 12.86 -7.10 29.05
CA LYS A 127 13.40 -7.02 30.41
C LYS A 127 12.34 -7.27 31.47
N VAL A 128 12.75 -7.85 32.59
CA VAL A 128 11.97 -7.88 33.82
C VAL A 128 12.47 -6.77 34.75
N ARG A 129 11.64 -5.76 35.00
CA ARG A 129 11.96 -4.59 35.84
C ARG A 129 11.13 -4.60 37.13
N GLN A 130 11.41 -3.70 38.06
CA GLN A 130 10.68 -3.57 39.32
C GLN A 130 9.88 -2.26 39.39
N ASN A 131 8.64 -2.35 39.85
CA ASN A 131 7.81 -1.21 40.23
C ASN A 131 8.33 -0.59 41.53
N ASN A 132 7.82 0.60 41.89
CA ASN A 132 8.17 1.28 43.15
C ASN A 132 7.79 0.47 44.41
N ASP A 133 6.84 -0.46 44.30
CA ASP A 133 6.44 -1.37 45.39
C ASP A 133 7.29 -2.66 45.45
N GLY A 134 8.34 -2.77 44.62
CA GLY A 134 9.22 -3.93 44.52
C GLY A 134 8.69 -5.08 43.67
N SER A 135 7.45 -5.01 43.18
CA SER A 135 6.88 -6.05 42.31
C SER A 135 7.54 -6.06 40.93
N SER A 136 7.78 -7.24 40.37
CA SER A 136 8.43 -7.39 39.05
C SER A 136 7.43 -7.34 37.90
N TYR A 137 7.71 -6.58 36.84
CA TYR A 137 6.86 -6.42 35.66
C TYR A 137 7.65 -6.62 34.35
N ALA A 138 6.94 -6.83 33.24
CA ALA A 138 7.51 -7.01 31.91
C ALA A 138 7.66 -5.67 31.16
N ALA A 139 8.84 -5.43 30.58
CA ALA A 139 9.13 -4.27 29.73
C ALA A 139 9.63 -4.72 28.35
N LEU A 140 8.95 -4.29 27.29
CA LEU A 140 9.33 -4.55 25.90
C LEU A 140 10.02 -3.31 25.33
N TYR A 141 11.24 -3.48 24.81
CA TYR A 141 11.97 -2.38 24.16
C TYR A 141 11.76 -2.43 22.66
N PHE A 142 11.11 -1.40 22.13
CA PHE A 142 10.84 -1.25 20.71
C PHE A 142 11.86 -0.35 20.01
N ALA A 143 12.12 -0.66 18.75
CA ALA A 143 12.89 0.17 17.82
C ALA A 143 12.06 0.48 16.56
N GLY A 144 12.51 1.45 15.75
CA GLY A 144 11.82 1.90 14.53
C GLY A 144 11.36 0.78 13.56
N PRO A 145 12.14 -0.30 13.35
CA PRO A 145 11.74 -1.43 12.51
C PRO A 145 10.45 -2.15 12.94
N ILE A 146 9.95 -1.93 14.17
CA ILE A 146 8.65 -2.49 14.63
C ILE A 146 7.49 -2.09 13.71
N ARG A 147 7.61 -0.99 12.97
CA ARG A 147 6.63 -0.57 11.96
C ARG A 147 6.35 -1.66 10.91
N GLY A 148 7.33 -2.51 10.62
CA GLY A 148 7.20 -3.62 9.69
C GLY A 148 6.13 -4.65 10.11
N ALA A 149 5.86 -4.83 11.40
CA ALA A 149 4.79 -5.72 11.88
C ALA A 149 3.38 -5.19 11.55
N GLY A 150 3.28 -3.91 11.18
CA GLY A 150 2.01 -3.17 11.09
C GLY A 150 1.38 -2.91 12.46
N GLY A 151 0.41 -2.01 12.51
CA GLY A 151 -0.25 -1.61 13.76
C GLY A 151 -0.82 -2.77 14.58
N THR A 152 -1.44 -3.76 13.91
CA THR A 152 -1.98 -4.91 14.65
C THR A 152 -0.86 -5.75 15.25
N GLY A 153 0.26 -5.97 14.55
CA GLY A 153 1.40 -6.72 15.07
C GLY A 153 2.11 -6.01 16.23
N GLN A 154 2.25 -4.68 16.16
CA GLN A 154 2.75 -3.84 17.25
C GLN A 154 1.94 -4.07 18.54
N ALA A 155 0.63 -3.88 18.49
CA ALA A 155 -0.23 -4.09 19.65
C ALA A 155 -0.28 -5.58 20.07
N PHE A 156 -0.20 -6.50 19.11
CA PHE A 156 -0.21 -7.94 19.40
C PHE A 156 1.01 -8.37 20.21
N SER A 157 2.19 -7.76 20.01
CA SER A 157 3.34 -8.05 20.89
C SER A 157 3.09 -7.72 22.36
N LEU A 158 2.29 -6.69 22.66
CA LEU A 158 1.91 -6.35 24.03
C LEU A 158 0.89 -7.35 24.59
N LEU A 159 -0.05 -7.83 23.77
CA LEU A 159 -0.99 -8.90 24.17
C LEU A 159 -0.26 -10.21 24.47
N LEU A 160 0.71 -10.59 23.64
CA LEU A 160 1.57 -11.76 23.89
C LEU A 160 2.36 -11.59 25.19
N ALA A 161 2.94 -10.42 25.42
CA ALA A 161 3.68 -10.12 26.64
C ALA A 161 2.77 -10.16 27.89
N ASP A 162 1.54 -9.62 27.81
CA ASP A 162 0.56 -9.68 28.91
C ASP A 162 0.13 -11.12 29.22
N HIS A 163 -0.05 -11.94 28.18
CA HIS A 163 -0.31 -13.36 28.36
C HIS A 163 0.86 -14.07 29.05
N CYS A 164 2.09 -13.86 28.57
CA CYS A 164 3.29 -14.49 29.12
C CYS A 164 3.59 -14.04 30.55
N ARG A 165 3.45 -12.75 30.85
CA ARG A 165 3.77 -12.16 32.16
C ARG A 165 2.85 -12.71 33.26
N ARG A 166 1.55 -12.94 32.95
CA ARG A 166 0.60 -13.60 33.86
C ARG A 166 1.06 -15.01 34.23
N LYS A 167 1.54 -15.79 33.25
CA LYS A 167 2.04 -17.16 33.49
C LYS A 167 3.34 -17.22 34.26
N LEU A 168 4.21 -16.21 34.09
CA LEU A 168 5.47 -16.09 34.82
C LEU A 168 5.32 -15.49 36.24
N GLY A 169 4.09 -15.13 36.63
CA GLY A 169 3.78 -14.51 37.91
C GLY A 169 4.32 -13.08 38.05
N LEU A 170 4.40 -12.35 36.93
CA LEU A 170 4.82 -10.94 36.92
C LEU A 170 3.61 -10.03 37.11
N ALA A 171 3.80 -9.00 37.95
CA ALA A 171 2.82 -7.96 38.21
C ALA A 171 2.62 -7.03 37.01
N GLU A 172 1.60 -6.20 37.11
CA GLU A 172 1.30 -5.16 36.12
C GLU A 172 2.29 -4.01 36.24
N PHE A 173 2.62 -3.40 35.11
CA PHE A 173 3.39 -2.17 35.07
C PHE A 173 2.60 -1.03 35.71
N ARG A 174 3.23 -0.27 36.61
CA ARG A 174 2.64 0.89 37.28
C ARG A 174 3.53 2.12 37.06
N PRO A 175 3.24 2.96 36.05
CA PRO A 175 4.05 4.13 35.75
C PRO A 175 3.94 5.20 36.83
N THR A 176 4.99 5.98 36.99
CA THR A 176 4.95 7.25 37.73
C THR A 176 4.35 8.35 36.87
N GLY A 177 3.80 9.40 37.49
CA GLY A 177 3.23 10.54 36.76
C GLY A 177 4.25 11.22 35.82
N ASP A 178 5.51 11.28 36.23
CA ASP A 178 6.62 11.82 35.43
C ASP A 178 6.91 10.95 34.18
N GLU A 179 6.83 9.63 34.32
CA GLU A 179 6.95 8.72 33.18
C GLU A 179 5.78 8.88 32.21
N VAL A 180 4.54 9.01 32.70
CA VAL A 180 3.36 9.25 31.86
C VAL A 180 3.53 10.50 31.01
N GLU A 181 3.90 11.62 31.63
CA GLU A 181 4.07 12.87 30.89
C GLU A 181 5.28 12.84 29.95
N ARG A 182 6.32 12.04 30.24
CA ARG A 182 7.39 11.75 29.27
C ARG A 182 6.85 11.10 27.99
N TYR A 183 5.95 10.12 28.10
CA TYR A 183 5.33 9.50 26.91
C TYR A 183 4.53 10.51 26.08
N VAL A 184 3.83 11.44 26.74
CA VAL A 184 3.09 12.52 26.10
C VAL A 184 4.04 13.46 25.35
N GLU A 185 5.11 13.92 26.02
CA GLU A 185 6.13 14.77 25.43
C GLU A 185 6.81 14.12 24.21
N GLU A 186 7.25 12.86 24.35
CA GLU A 186 7.88 12.10 23.26
C GLU A 186 6.92 11.95 22.06
N SER A 187 5.66 11.59 22.31
CA SER A 187 4.67 11.38 21.24
C SER A 187 4.33 12.69 20.52
N ASN A 188 4.21 13.80 21.25
CA ASN A 188 3.99 15.12 20.68
C ASN A 188 5.18 15.56 19.83
N LEU A 189 6.41 15.49 20.37
CA LEU A 189 7.63 15.82 19.64
C LEU A 189 7.80 14.95 18.39
N TYR A 190 7.56 13.65 18.51
CA TYR A 190 7.61 12.72 17.40
C TYR A 190 6.60 13.07 16.31
N SER A 191 5.35 13.38 16.67
CA SER A 191 4.31 13.75 15.71
C SER A 191 4.65 15.03 14.94
N ILE A 192 5.16 16.05 15.64
CA ILE A 192 5.52 17.36 15.07
C ILE A 192 6.72 17.24 14.13
N ARG A 193 7.78 16.54 14.57
CA ARG A 193 9.06 16.49 13.86
C ARG A 193 9.06 15.49 12.70
N THR A 194 8.43 14.33 12.86
CA THR A 194 8.49 13.27 11.84
C THR A 194 7.33 13.32 10.86
N ARG A 195 6.18 13.89 11.25
CA ARG A 195 4.88 13.78 10.53
C ARG A 195 4.55 12.34 10.08
N ALA A 196 5.14 11.33 10.74
CA ALA A 196 5.21 9.98 10.22
C ALA A 196 4.06 9.09 10.71
N GLY A 197 3.33 9.50 11.75
CA GLY A 197 2.26 8.69 12.36
C GLY A 197 1.02 8.60 11.47
N GLN A 198 0.53 7.39 11.21
CA GLN A 198 -0.76 7.17 10.54
C GLN A 198 -1.96 7.73 11.30
N TYR A 199 -1.77 7.99 12.59
CA TYR A 199 -2.70 8.52 13.56
C TYR A 199 -1.90 9.30 14.61
N THR A 200 -2.42 10.44 15.07
CA THR A 200 -1.82 11.20 16.16
C THR A 200 -2.72 11.08 17.38
N PRO A 201 -2.30 10.36 18.43
CA PRO A 201 -3.05 10.25 19.68
C PRO A 201 -3.27 11.60 20.33
N THR A 202 -4.42 11.78 20.98
CA THR A 202 -4.59 12.90 21.91
C THR A 202 -3.82 12.61 23.21
N GLU A 203 -3.51 13.66 23.98
CA GLU A 203 -2.84 13.48 25.26
C GLU A 203 -3.64 12.59 26.22
N ASP A 204 -4.97 12.72 26.24
CA ASP A 204 -5.85 11.88 27.05
C ASP A 204 -5.83 10.41 26.61
N GLU A 205 -5.76 10.15 25.31
CA GLU A 205 -5.60 8.79 24.79
C GLU A 205 -4.25 8.19 25.22
N LEU A 206 -3.17 8.98 25.21
CA LEU A 206 -1.85 8.55 25.68
C LEU A 206 -1.87 8.27 27.18
N ARG A 207 -2.39 9.20 28.00
CA ARG A 207 -2.50 9.03 29.45
C ARG A 207 -3.32 7.79 29.79
N LEU A 208 -4.43 7.54 29.08
CA LEU A 208 -5.23 6.34 29.27
C LEU A 208 -4.42 5.07 28.98
N ILE A 209 -3.71 5.03 27.85
CA ILE A 209 -2.90 3.86 27.46
C ILE A 209 -1.82 3.57 28.48
N ILE A 210 -1.02 4.57 28.85
CA ILE A 210 0.15 4.35 29.70
C ILE A 210 -0.27 3.93 31.10
N ASN A 211 -1.35 4.50 31.64
CA ASN A 211 -1.87 4.12 32.96
C ASN A 211 -2.57 2.75 32.98
N SER A 212 -3.05 2.25 31.84
CA SER A 212 -3.87 1.02 31.78
C SER A 212 -3.15 -0.19 31.18
N CYS A 213 -2.03 0.01 30.47
CA CYS A 213 -1.31 -1.06 29.82
C CYS A 213 -0.51 -1.89 30.85
N PRO A 214 -0.79 -3.20 31.00
CA PRO A 214 -0.16 -4.02 32.04
C PRO A 214 1.32 -4.33 31.76
N VAL A 215 1.81 -4.01 30.56
CA VAL A 215 3.18 -4.23 30.09
C VAL A 215 3.80 -2.86 29.78
N CYS A 216 5.03 -2.64 30.23
CA CYS A 216 5.75 -1.39 29.94
C CYS A 216 6.16 -1.34 28.45
N VAL A 217 5.76 -0.27 27.77
CA VAL A 217 6.09 0.01 26.36
C VAL A 217 7.35 0.88 26.34
N ASP A 218 8.52 0.28 26.28
CA ASP A 218 9.80 0.99 26.31
C ASP A 218 10.50 0.93 24.94
N GLY A 219 11.69 1.50 24.80
CA GLY A 219 12.40 1.47 23.53
C GLY A 219 13.77 2.12 23.51
N GLU A 220 14.47 1.88 22.42
CA GLU A 220 15.75 2.55 22.15
C GLU A 220 15.51 3.96 21.58
N PRO A 221 16.39 4.92 21.90
CA PRO A 221 16.33 6.25 21.32
C PRO A 221 16.66 6.19 19.82
N THR A 222 15.64 6.35 18.97
CA THR A 222 15.81 6.30 17.51
C THR A 222 16.03 7.68 16.90
N GLU A 223 15.50 8.73 17.51
CA GLU A 223 15.52 10.09 16.97
C GLU A 223 16.65 10.92 17.58
N ASP A 224 17.22 11.87 16.84
CA ASP A 224 18.36 12.69 17.26
C ASP A 224 18.00 13.83 18.22
N TYR A 225 16.72 14.18 18.33
CA TYR A 225 16.21 15.21 19.25
C TYR A 225 15.78 14.65 20.62
N GLU A 226 15.83 15.51 21.63
CA GLU A 226 15.65 15.16 23.05
C GLU A 226 14.36 15.73 23.66
N VAL A 227 13.89 15.06 24.72
CA VAL A 227 12.87 15.59 25.63
C VAL A 227 13.47 16.70 26.50
N SER A 228 12.66 17.73 26.76
CA SER A 228 13.06 18.93 27.46
C SER A 228 12.69 18.88 28.95
N VAL A 229 11.48 18.43 29.27
CA VAL A 229 10.90 18.51 30.62
C VAL A 229 11.11 17.20 31.39
N HIS A 230 10.66 16.08 30.83
CA HIS A 230 10.60 14.81 31.55
C HIS A 230 11.81 13.91 31.24
N LYS A 231 12.99 14.31 31.72
CA LYS A 231 14.26 13.61 31.47
C LYS A 231 14.35 12.28 32.22
N ALA A 232 15.02 11.31 31.61
CA ALA A 232 15.24 9.99 32.18
C ALA A 232 16.11 10.07 33.45
N LYS A 233 15.72 9.32 34.48
CA LYS A 233 16.47 9.19 35.73
C LYS A 233 17.43 8.01 35.59
N GLY A 234 18.71 8.20 35.97
CA GLY A 234 19.68 7.09 36.01
C GLY A 234 20.56 6.88 34.78
N GLY A 235 20.80 7.92 33.96
CA GLY A 235 21.79 7.89 32.88
C GLY A 235 21.32 7.27 31.55
N GLU A 236 20.03 6.94 31.43
CA GLU A 236 19.43 6.59 30.15
C GLU A 236 19.38 7.82 29.20
N PRO A 237 19.45 7.63 27.87
CA PRO A 237 19.38 8.73 26.92
C PRO A 237 18.04 9.46 26.94
N ASN A 238 18.06 10.80 26.86
CA ASN A 238 16.87 11.67 26.80
C ASN A 238 16.32 11.85 25.38
N ARG A 239 16.81 11.07 24.43
CA ARG A 239 16.39 11.11 23.03
C ARG A 239 15.05 10.40 22.84
N VAL A 240 14.26 10.88 21.88
CA VAL A 240 12.90 10.35 21.63
C VAL A 240 12.94 8.91 21.13
N ARG A 241 12.08 8.05 21.70
CA ARG A 241 11.96 6.63 21.37
C ARG A 241 10.88 6.43 20.30
N GLY A 242 11.24 6.56 19.03
CA GLY A 242 10.27 6.46 17.93
C GLY A 242 9.52 5.12 17.86
N GLY A 243 10.17 4.01 18.27
CA GLY A 243 9.52 2.70 18.38
C GLY A 243 8.32 2.70 19.33
N VAL A 244 8.46 3.36 20.49
CA VAL A 244 7.38 3.56 21.48
C VAL A 244 6.24 4.36 20.86
N CYS A 245 6.55 5.53 20.28
CA CYS A 245 5.55 6.40 19.66
C CYS A 245 4.73 5.67 18.58
N LEU A 246 5.37 4.81 17.79
CA LEU A 246 4.70 3.99 16.77
C LEU A 246 3.73 2.97 17.38
N VAL A 247 4.14 2.25 18.43
CA VAL A 247 3.29 1.24 19.09
C VAL A 247 2.06 1.88 19.75
N LEU A 248 2.23 3.05 20.38
CA LEU A 248 1.12 3.79 20.99
C LEU A 248 0.15 4.29 19.91
N SER A 249 0.67 4.93 18.85
CA SER A 249 -0.14 5.59 17.83
C SER A 249 -0.75 4.64 16.79
N GLU A 250 0.10 3.89 16.07
CA GLU A 250 -0.32 3.02 14.97
C GLU A 250 -0.81 1.66 15.46
N GLY A 251 -0.36 1.24 16.64
CA GLY A 251 -0.76 0.01 17.29
C GLY A 251 -2.04 0.18 18.11
N LEU A 252 -1.90 0.70 19.32
CA LEU A 252 -2.99 0.71 20.32
C LEU A 252 -4.14 1.64 19.93
N CYS A 253 -3.86 2.89 19.54
CA CYS A 253 -4.92 3.82 19.14
C CYS A 253 -5.56 3.43 17.81
N LEU A 254 -4.77 3.35 16.73
CA LEU A 254 -5.30 3.16 15.38
C LEU A 254 -5.96 1.77 15.16
N LYS A 255 -5.53 0.74 15.90
CA LYS A 255 -6.08 -0.62 15.79
C LYS A 255 -6.90 -1.06 16.99
N SER A 256 -7.31 -0.14 17.85
CA SER A 256 -8.07 -0.38 19.09
C SER A 256 -9.19 -1.42 18.93
N ALA A 257 -10.06 -1.29 17.92
CA ALA A 257 -11.16 -2.23 17.69
C ALA A 257 -10.71 -3.69 17.45
N LYS A 258 -9.62 -3.87 16.67
CA LYS A 258 -9.08 -5.21 16.38
C LYS A 258 -8.32 -5.75 17.58
N VAL A 259 -7.56 -4.91 18.29
CA VAL A 259 -6.83 -5.29 19.51
C VAL A 259 -7.80 -5.75 20.58
N LEU A 260 -8.90 -5.01 20.81
CA LEU A 260 -9.95 -5.40 21.74
C LEU A 260 -10.56 -6.77 21.41
N LYS A 261 -10.85 -7.03 20.13
CA LYS A 261 -11.38 -8.33 19.69
C LYS A 261 -10.40 -9.46 20.00
N ILE A 262 -9.11 -9.27 19.73
CA ILE A 262 -8.08 -10.28 20.00
C ILE A 262 -7.93 -10.50 21.52
N ALA A 263 -7.87 -9.42 22.31
CA ALA A 263 -7.75 -9.50 23.75
C ALA A 263 -8.93 -10.24 24.41
N LYS A 264 -10.17 -9.92 24.00
CA LYS A 264 -11.39 -10.64 24.45
C LYS A 264 -11.33 -12.12 24.13
N ASN A 265 -10.94 -12.47 22.90
CA ASN A 265 -10.83 -13.87 22.48
C ASN A 265 -9.72 -14.63 23.23
N ALA A 266 -8.70 -13.93 23.71
CA ALA A 266 -7.61 -14.48 24.51
C ALA A 266 -7.89 -14.48 26.02
N GLY A 267 -9.03 -13.96 26.47
CA GLY A 267 -9.37 -13.85 27.90
C GLY A 267 -8.50 -12.83 28.67
N LEU A 268 -7.93 -11.84 27.97
CA LEU A 268 -7.12 -10.79 28.59
C LEU A 268 -8.00 -9.61 29.03
N ASP A 269 -7.61 -8.98 30.14
CA ASP A 269 -8.35 -7.84 30.71
C ASP A 269 -7.88 -6.52 30.08
N TRP A 270 -8.43 -6.22 28.91
CA TRP A 270 -8.10 -5.02 28.13
C TRP A 270 -9.36 -4.21 27.80
N ALA A 271 -10.37 -4.23 28.68
CA ALA A 271 -11.63 -3.52 28.49
C ALA A 271 -11.42 -2.00 28.31
N TRP A 272 -10.36 -1.44 28.90
CA TRP A 272 -9.98 -0.03 28.77
C TRP A 272 -9.77 0.43 27.31
N ILE A 273 -9.39 -0.47 26.39
CA ILE A 273 -9.24 -0.14 24.96
C ILE A 273 -10.58 0.29 24.35
N GLU A 274 -11.73 -0.08 24.92
CA GLU A 274 -13.04 0.34 24.42
C GLU A 274 -13.21 1.86 24.37
N ALA A 275 -12.52 2.60 25.23
CA ALA A 275 -12.52 4.07 25.19
C ALA A 275 -11.76 4.64 23.97
N LEU A 276 -10.84 3.86 23.38
CA LEU A 276 -10.06 4.22 22.18
C LEU A 276 -10.74 3.81 20.87
N VAL A 277 -11.84 3.04 20.93
CA VAL A 277 -12.55 2.57 19.73
C VAL A 277 -13.41 3.71 19.16
N LYS A 278 -12.91 4.32 18.07
CA LYS A 278 -13.67 5.30 17.29
C LYS A 278 -14.68 4.55 16.40
N ASN A 279 -15.96 4.96 16.46
CA ASN A 279 -17.17 4.29 15.94
C ASN A 279 -17.85 3.31 16.93
N LYS A 280 -18.25 3.80 18.11
CA LYS A 280 -19.24 3.13 18.98
C LYS A 280 -20.67 3.29 18.44
N ASP A 281 -20.93 2.89 17.20
CA ASP A 281 -22.30 2.94 16.68
C ASP A 281 -23.01 1.60 16.88
N LYS A 282 -23.89 1.62 17.89
CA LYS A 282 -24.91 0.62 18.21
C LYS A 282 -25.68 0.23 16.94
N ALA A 283 -25.97 -1.06 16.82
CA ALA A 283 -26.84 -1.61 15.79
C ALA A 283 -28.22 -0.94 15.83
N GLY A 284 -28.46 0.01 14.93
CA GLY A 284 -29.74 0.70 14.74
C GLY A 284 -30.01 0.84 13.24
N THR A 285 -31.20 0.44 12.84
CA THR A 285 -31.75 0.28 11.48
C THR A 285 -32.10 1.60 10.76
N GLN A 286 -31.40 2.70 11.02
CA GLN A 286 -31.57 3.95 10.26
C GLN A 286 -30.55 4.02 9.11
N GLU A 287 -31.01 4.47 7.93
CA GLU A 287 -30.15 4.73 6.77
C GLU A 287 -28.93 5.56 7.15
N ARG A 288 -27.76 4.92 7.18
CA ARG A 288 -26.49 5.57 7.51
C ARG A 288 -26.12 6.53 6.39
N LYS A 289 -26.42 7.83 6.54
CA LYS A 289 -25.91 8.86 5.63
C LYS A 289 -24.39 8.84 5.61
N VAL A 290 -23.83 8.50 4.45
CA VAL A 290 -22.38 8.45 4.22
C VAL A 290 -21.82 9.87 4.30
N LYS A 291 -20.95 10.15 5.29
CA LYS A 291 -20.32 11.47 5.44
C LYS A 291 -19.07 11.58 4.56
N PRO A 292 -18.80 12.75 3.93
CA PRO A 292 -17.58 13.00 3.17
C PRO A 292 -16.31 12.88 4.04
N ILE A 293 -15.20 12.43 3.46
CA ILE A 293 -13.90 12.30 4.16
C ILE A 293 -12.84 13.13 3.43
N SER A 294 -12.27 14.15 4.07
CA SER A 294 -11.26 15.03 3.46
C SER A 294 -9.80 14.61 3.69
N LYS A 295 -9.55 13.59 4.52
CA LYS A 295 -8.22 13.21 5.00
C LYS A 295 -7.19 12.89 3.89
N TYR A 296 -7.63 12.44 2.72
CA TYR A 296 -6.72 12.14 1.59
C TYR A 296 -6.09 13.41 0.97
N MET A 297 -6.57 14.60 1.34
CA MET A 297 -6.09 15.90 0.85
C MET A 297 -5.17 16.65 1.83
N GLU A 298 -5.06 16.21 3.10
CA GLU A 298 -4.31 16.96 4.14
C GLU A 298 -2.80 17.05 3.85
N ASP A 299 -2.22 16.04 3.19
CA ASP A 299 -0.78 15.99 2.86
C ASP A 299 -0.53 16.14 1.34
N LEU A 300 -1.13 17.16 0.72
CA LEU A 300 -0.85 17.48 -0.68
C LEU A 300 0.48 18.21 -0.78
N VAL A 301 1.39 17.62 -1.55
CA VAL A 301 2.68 18.22 -1.89
C VAL A 301 2.56 18.86 -3.28
N GLY A 302 3.28 19.95 -3.53
CA GLY A 302 3.35 20.55 -4.87
C GLY A 302 3.65 19.50 -5.95
N GLY A 303 2.92 19.57 -7.07
CA GLY A 303 3.00 18.59 -8.17
C GLY A 303 2.12 17.35 -8.02
N ARG A 304 1.27 17.25 -6.99
CA ARG A 304 0.30 16.17 -6.81
C ARG A 304 -1.13 16.69 -6.98
N PRO A 305 -1.77 16.48 -8.14
CA PRO A 305 -3.12 16.98 -8.38
C PRO A 305 -4.16 16.28 -7.52
N VAL A 306 -5.25 17.00 -7.26
CA VAL A 306 -6.51 16.45 -6.74
C VAL A 306 -7.40 16.17 -7.95
N PHE A 307 -7.84 14.93 -8.10
CA PHE A 307 -8.67 14.54 -9.24
C PHE A 307 -10.16 14.68 -8.93
N GLY A 308 -10.58 14.55 -7.66
CA GLY A 308 -11.96 14.78 -7.26
C GLY A 308 -12.06 15.07 -5.78
N TYR A 309 -12.96 15.99 -5.41
CA TYR A 309 -13.26 16.34 -4.02
C TYR A 309 -14.20 15.32 -3.36
N PRO A 310 -14.28 15.29 -2.01
CA PRO A 310 -15.05 14.28 -1.30
C PRO A 310 -16.53 14.26 -1.72
N MET A 311 -17.01 13.12 -2.23
CA MET A 311 -18.39 12.93 -2.72
C MET A 311 -18.91 14.00 -3.70
N ARG A 312 -18.02 14.73 -4.40
CA ARG A 312 -18.42 15.82 -5.30
C ARG A 312 -18.86 15.28 -6.67
N PRO A 313 -20.02 15.71 -7.22
CA PRO A 313 -20.42 15.42 -8.58
C PRO A 313 -19.32 15.75 -9.59
N GLY A 314 -19.15 14.88 -10.59
CA GLY A 314 -18.05 14.95 -11.57
C GLY A 314 -16.77 14.20 -11.15
N GLY A 315 -16.65 13.78 -9.89
CA GLY A 315 -15.55 12.92 -9.45
C GLY A 315 -15.61 11.52 -10.08
N PHE A 316 -14.69 10.63 -9.68
CA PHE A 316 -14.77 9.24 -10.13
C PHE A 316 -16.00 8.55 -9.54
N ARG A 317 -16.76 7.88 -10.39
CA ARG A 317 -17.94 7.14 -10.00
C ARG A 317 -17.56 5.76 -9.46
N LEU A 318 -18.05 5.38 -8.28
CA LEU A 318 -17.79 4.07 -7.70
C LEU A 318 -18.47 2.96 -8.52
N ARG A 319 -17.69 2.11 -9.18
CA ARG A 319 -18.18 0.85 -9.76
C ARG A 319 -17.60 -0.32 -8.98
N TYR A 320 -18.46 -1.18 -8.45
CA TYR A 320 -17.99 -2.39 -7.77
C TYR A 320 -17.55 -3.42 -8.80
N GLY A 321 -16.34 -3.94 -8.65
CA GLY A 321 -15.86 -5.00 -9.52
C GLY A 321 -14.37 -5.29 -9.33
N ARG A 322 -13.88 -6.25 -10.12
CA ARG A 322 -12.49 -6.69 -10.09
C ARG A 322 -12.06 -7.13 -11.48
N SER A 323 -11.11 -6.42 -12.07
CA SER A 323 -10.39 -6.87 -13.27
C SER A 323 -9.27 -7.86 -12.90
N PRO A 324 -8.65 -8.56 -13.87
CA PRO A 324 -7.49 -9.42 -13.63
C PRO A 324 -6.32 -8.71 -12.94
N PHE A 325 -6.21 -7.39 -13.14
CA PHE A 325 -5.18 -6.52 -12.58
C PHE A 325 -5.62 -5.77 -11.30
N CYS A 326 -6.82 -6.07 -10.80
CA CYS A 326 -7.33 -5.54 -9.55
C CYS A 326 -7.20 -6.58 -8.41
N GLY A 327 -6.90 -6.06 -7.23
CA GLY A 327 -6.72 -6.85 -6.01
C GLY A 327 -7.15 -6.06 -4.79
N ILE A 328 -6.56 -6.36 -3.65
CA ILE A 328 -6.69 -5.50 -2.46
C ILE A 328 -5.74 -4.32 -2.66
N GLN A 329 -6.25 -3.10 -2.49
CA GLN A 329 -5.55 -1.82 -2.65
C GLN A 329 -5.04 -1.58 -4.07
N ALA A 330 -5.65 -2.23 -5.07
CA ALA A 330 -5.48 -1.90 -6.48
C ALA A 330 -6.86 -1.62 -7.09
N LYS A 331 -6.98 -0.47 -7.75
CA LYS A 331 -8.20 0.03 -8.38
C LYS A 331 -7.93 0.26 -9.86
N ALA A 332 -8.98 0.26 -10.67
CA ALA A 332 -8.84 0.55 -12.10
C ALA A 332 -9.59 1.82 -12.48
N ILE A 333 -9.04 2.55 -13.44
CA ILE A 333 -9.72 3.62 -14.18
C ILE A 333 -9.54 3.35 -15.68
N THR A 334 -10.24 4.08 -16.52
CA THR A 334 -10.07 3.93 -17.98
C THR A 334 -8.77 4.57 -18.45
N SER A 335 -8.19 4.04 -19.52
CA SER A 335 -7.04 4.63 -20.22
C SER A 335 -7.36 6.02 -20.79
N ALA A 336 -8.63 6.27 -21.17
CA ALA A 336 -9.12 7.59 -21.54
C ALA A 336 -9.04 8.58 -20.36
N SER A 337 -9.47 8.17 -19.15
CA SER A 337 -9.35 8.99 -17.94
C SER A 337 -7.89 9.32 -17.63
N MET A 338 -6.95 8.37 -17.81
CA MET A 338 -5.52 8.60 -17.60
C MET A 338 -4.97 9.71 -18.51
N GLU A 339 -5.29 9.64 -19.81
CA GLU A 339 -4.85 10.63 -20.81
C GLU A 339 -5.48 12.01 -20.55
N ILE A 340 -6.80 12.07 -20.36
CA ILE A 340 -7.53 13.33 -20.14
C ILE A 340 -7.11 14.03 -18.84
N LEU A 341 -6.72 13.27 -17.81
CA LEU A 341 -6.16 13.80 -16.57
C LEU A 341 -4.68 14.18 -16.67
N GLY A 342 -4.14 14.31 -17.89
CA GLY A 342 -2.80 14.81 -18.17
C GLY A 342 -1.69 13.84 -17.82
N GLU A 343 -1.94 12.53 -17.94
CA GLU A 343 -0.96 11.46 -17.68
C GLU A 343 -0.40 11.49 -16.25
N PHE A 344 -1.07 12.17 -15.31
CA PHE A 344 -0.70 12.13 -13.89
C PHE A 344 -1.03 10.78 -13.24
N PRO A 345 -2.25 10.21 -13.41
CA PRO A 345 -2.51 8.84 -13.01
C PRO A 345 -2.15 7.92 -14.17
N VAL A 346 -1.11 7.11 -14.01
CA VAL A 346 -0.78 6.02 -14.94
C VAL A 346 -0.72 4.68 -14.20
N ILE A 347 -0.48 3.60 -14.94
CA ILE A 347 -0.35 2.25 -14.37
C ILE A 347 0.77 2.24 -13.32
N GLY A 348 0.43 1.89 -12.08
CA GLY A 348 1.38 1.88 -10.97
C GLY A 348 1.42 3.17 -10.16
N THR A 349 0.81 4.26 -10.62
CA THR A 349 0.67 5.47 -9.80
C THR A 349 -0.20 5.15 -8.58
N GLN A 350 0.30 5.52 -7.41
CA GLN A 350 -0.48 5.45 -6.18
C GLN A 350 -1.46 6.62 -6.15
N LEU A 351 -2.76 6.35 -6.02
CA LEU A 351 -3.75 7.34 -5.63
C LEU A 351 -4.05 7.26 -4.14
N LYS A 352 -4.28 8.41 -3.51
CA LYS A 352 -4.96 8.50 -2.23
C LYS A 352 -6.45 8.57 -2.50
N THR A 353 -7.23 7.79 -1.75
CA THR A 353 -8.67 7.66 -1.96
C THR A 353 -9.42 8.14 -0.73
N GLU A 354 -10.58 8.74 -0.95
CA GLU A 354 -11.53 9.07 0.09
C GLU A 354 -12.02 7.81 0.82
N ARG A 355 -12.37 6.79 0.03
CA ARG A 355 -12.85 5.48 0.48
C ARG A 355 -12.80 4.47 -0.67
N PRO A 356 -12.77 3.17 -0.38
CA PRO A 356 -12.28 2.56 0.85
C PRO A 356 -10.73 2.61 0.92
N GLY A 357 -10.20 2.76 2.13
CA GLY A 357 -8.76 2.78 2.38
C GLY A 357 -8.10 4.13 2.10
N LYS A 358 -6.87 4.30 2.61
CA LYS A 358 -6.10 5.56 2.51
C LYS A 358 -5.43 5.77 1.14
N GLY A 359 -5.30 4.70 0.37
CA GLY A 359 -4.71 4.75 -0.95
C GLY A 359 -4.69 3.40 -1.63
N CYS A 360 -4.39 3.45 -2.91
CA CYS A 360 -4.40 2.33 -3.83
C CYS A 360 -3.38 2.56 -4.94
N ILE A 361 -2.99 1.49 -5.61
CA ILE A 361 -2.33 1.58 -6.91
C ILE A 361 -3.41 1.60 -7.99
N VAL A 362 -3.19 2.38 -9.04
CA VAL A 362 -4.09 2.43 -10.19
C VAL A 362 -3.61 1.51 -11.31
N THR A 363 -4.60 0.90 -11.95
CA THR A 363 -4.50 0.00 -13.11
C THR A 363 -5.55 0.40 -14.14
N ILE A 364 -5.67 -0.37 -15.23
CA ILE A 364 -6.59 -0.09 -16.34
C ILE A 364 -7.78 -1.04 -16.38
N CYS A 365 -8.93 -0.51 -16.82
CA CYS A 365 -10.11 -1.28 -17.18
C CYS A 365 -10.97 -0.44 -18.14
N ASP A 366 -10.88 -0.73 -19.44
CA ASP A 366 -11.51 0.09 -20.49
C ASP A 366 -12.96 -0.33 -20.81
N ASP A 367 -13.48 -1.35 -20.15
CA ASP A 367 -14.89 -1.78 -20.25
C ASP A 367 -15.85 -0.87 -19.45
N MET A 368 -15.34 0.19 -18.82
CA MET A 368 -16.09 1.09 -17.96
C MET A 368 -16.43 2.43 -18.63
N ASP A 369 -17.26 3.24 -17.97
CA ASP A 369 -17.54 4.60 -18.46
C ASP A 369 -16.29 5.48 -18.32
N GLY A 370 -15.82 6.02 -19.43
CA GLY A 370 -14.73 7.00 -19.48
C GLY A 370 -15.17 8.41 -19.10
N PRO A 371 -14.27 9.39 -19.21
CA PRO A 371 -14.56 10.76 -18.79
C PRO A 371 -15.54 11.46 -19.74
N ILE A 372 -16.25 12.46 -19.23
CA ILE A 372 -17.08 13.37 -20.03
C ILE A 372 -16.40 14.74 -20.01
N VAL A 373 -16.18 15.31 -21.19
CA VAL A 373 -15.41 16.54 -21.37
C VAL A 373 -16.21 17.60 -22.11
N LEU A 374 -15.98 18.86 -21.74
CA LEU A 374 -16.38 20.04 -22.48
C LEU A 374 -15.19 20.48 -23.34
N LEU A 375 -15.43 20.64 -24.64
CA LEU A 375 -14.43 21.06 -25.62
C LEU A 375 -14.38 22.58 -25.78
N ASP A 376 -13.32 23.06 -26.41
CA ASP A 376 -13.07 24.47 -26.75
C ASP A 376 -14.15 25.10 -27.64
N ASP A 377 -14.82 24.31 -28.49
CA ASP A 377 -15.99 24.71 -29.28
C ASP A 377 -17.29 24.75 -28.47
N GLY A 378 -17.25 24.35 -27.20
CA GLY A 378 -18.40 24.28 -26.30
C GLY A 378 -19.18 22.97 -26.35
N SER A 379 -18.83 22.03 -27.22
CA SER A 379 -19.49 20.72 -27.28
C SER A 379 -19.15 19.85 -26.07
N VAL A 380 -20.06 18.96 -25.67
CA VAL A 380 -19.84 17.98 -24.61
C VAL A 380 -19.79 16.58 -25.21
N LYS A 381 -18.77 15.81 -24.82
CA LYS A 381 -18.54 14.47 -25.35
C LYS A 381 -18.14 13.48 -24.26
N GLN A 382 -18.66 12.26 -24.32
CA GLN A 382 -18.15 11.14 -23.53
C GLN A 382 -17.01 10.47 -24.29
N VAL A 383 -15.87 10.27 -23.63
CA VAL A 383 -14.67 9.69 -24.23
C VAL A 383 -14.60 8.20 -23.88
N HIS A 384 -14.57 7.33 -24.88
CA HIS A 384 -14.69 5.88 -24.68
C HIS A 384 -13.37 5.12 -24.85
N SER A 385 -12.35 5.72 -25.46
CA SER A 385 -11.10 5.03 -25.76
C SER A 385 -9.86 5.90 -25.59
N HIS A 386 -8.71 5.26 -25.40
CA HIS A 386 -7.42 5.95 -25.36
C HIS A 386 -7.12 6.73 -26.64
N SER A 387 -7.38 6.14 -27.81
CA SER A 387 -7.17 6.79 -29.11
C SER A 387 -8.03 8.04 -29.28
N GLU A 388 -9.27 8.00 -28.79
CA GLU A 388 -10.15 9.16 -28.81
C GLU A 388 -9.65 10.25 -27.86
N ALA A 389 -9.22 9.87 -26.64
CA ALA A 389 -8.64 10.82 -25.69
C ALA A 389 -7.41 11.53 -26.26
N LEU A 390 -6.52 10.80 -26.93
CA LEU A 390 -5.35 11.37 -27.62
C LEU A 390 -5.75 12.37 -28.71
N GLY A 391 -6.80 12.06 -29.48
CA GLY A 391 -7.32 12.95 -30.52
C GLY A 391 -7.94 14.24 -29.99
N LEU A 392 -8.31 14.30 -28.71
CA LEU A 392 -8.88 15.47 -28.05
C LEU A 392 -7.83 16.30 -27.27
N LYS A 393 -6.56 15.90 -27.29
CA LYS A 393 -5.47 16.58 -26.57
C LYS A 393 -5.38 18.04 -27.02
N GLY A 394 -5.40 18.97 -26.07
CA GLY A 394 -5.38 20.41 -26.31
C GLY A 394 -6.74 21.05 -26.64
N ARG A 395 -7.79 20.26 -26.87
CA ARG A 395 -9.16 20.75 -27.12
C ARG A 395 -10.06 20.71 -25.89
N VAL A 396 -9.66 19.99 -24.84
CA VAL A 396 -10.46 19.87 -23.61
C VAL A 396 -10.39 21.16 -22.81
N GLN A 397 -11.52 21.85 -22.69
CA GLN A 397 -11.67 23.06 -21.89
C GLN A 397 -11.93 22.73 -20.41
N LYS A 398 -12.77 21.73 -20.14
CA LYS A 398 -13.16 21.33 -18.79
C LYS A 398 -13.52 19.84 -18.76
N ILE A 399 -13.10 19.16 -17.70
CA ILE A 399 -13.53 17.79 -17.41
C ILE A 399 -14.78 17.89 -16.55
N LEU A 400 -15.92 17.40 -17.06
CA LEU A 400 -17.20 17.41 -16.35
C LEU A 400 -17.29 16.20 -15.43
N PHE A 401 -16.89 15.02 -15.91
CA PHE A 401 -16.87 13.77 -15.15
C PHE A 401 -15.56 13.02 -15.41
N ASN A 402 -14.94 12.48 -14.37
CA ASN A 402 -13.71 11.70 -14.50
C ASN A 402 -13.92 10.28 -15.05
N GLY A 403 -15.16 9.82 -15.12
CA GLY A 403 -15.53 8.44 -15.45
C GLY A 403 -15.58 7.53 -14.21
N ASP A 404 -15.46 6.23 -14.44
CA ASP A 404 -15.56 5.21 -13.40
C ASP A 404 -14.22 4.94 -12.68
N ILE A 405 -14.32 4.58 -11.40
CA ILE A 405 -13.26 3.89 -10.67
C ILE A 405 -13.75 2.51 -10.21
N LEU A 406 -13.06 1.46 -10.64
CA LEU A 406 -13.35 0.09 -10.26
C LEU A 406 -12.78 -0.21 -8.88
N ILE A 407 -13.64 -0.59 -7.94
CA ILE A 407 -13.23 -0.94 -6.59
C ILE A 407 -13.77 -2.32 -6.20
N ASN A 408 -12.86 -3.18 -5.77
CA ASN A 408 -13.19 -4.53 -5.31
C ASN A 408 -13.91 -4.48 -3.96
N TYR A 409 -14.92 -5.33 -3.77
CA TYR A 409 -15.56 -5.58 -2.47
C TYR A 409 -14.54 -5.88 -1.35
N GLY A 410 -13.47 -6.62 -1.66
CA GLY A 410 -12.41 -6.95 -0.70
C GLY A 410 -11.75 -5.71 -0.06
N ASP A 411 -11.71 -4.58 -0.76
CA ASP A 411 -11.19 -3.32 -0.20
C ASP A 411 -12.09 -2.71 0.87
N PHE A 412 -13.39 -3.00 0.84
CA PHE A 412 -14.33 -2.62 1.90
C PHE A 412 -14.30 -3.64 3.04
N ALA A 413 -14.30 -4.94 2.72
CA ALA A 413 -14.34 -6.01 3.70
C ALA A 413 -13.10 -6.04 4.61
N LYS A 414 -11.88 -5.88 4.05
CA LYS A 414 -10.62 -5.94 4.80
C LYS A 414 -10.54 -4.93 5.95
N PRO A 415 -10.82 -3.62 5.76
CA PRO A 415 -10.87 -2.65 6.84
C PRO A 415 -12.22 -2.63 7.57
N ASN A 416 -13.19 -3.49 7.21
CA ASN A 416 -14.57 -3.44 7.69
C ASN A 416 -15.24 -2.07 7.46
N HIS A 417 -14.99 -1.48 6.29
CA HIS A 417 -15.63 -0.24 5.88
C HIS A 417 -17.05 -0.55 5.36
N PRO A 418 -18.09 0.22 5.75
CA PRO A 418 -19.44 0.04 5.22
C PRO A 418 -19.47 0.16 3.69
N LEU A 419 -20.27 -0.69 3.04
CA LEU A 419 -20.57 -0.50 1.63
C LEU A 419 -21.35 0.80 1.44
N VAL A 420 -21.10 1.46 0.31
CA VAL A 420 -21.83 2.66 -0.13
C VAL A 420 -22.54 2.36 -1.44
N PRO A 421 -23.59 3.10 -1.83
CA PRO A 421 -24.28 2.87 -3.09
C PRO A 421 -23.31 2.91 -4.28
N GLY A 422 -23.29 1.85 -5.08
CA GLY A 422 -22.51 1.78 -6.32
C GLY A 422 -23.24 2.43 -7.49
N ALA A 423 -22.49 2.72 -8.54
CA ALA A 423 -22.98 3.09 -9.86
C ALA A 423 -24.07 2.15 -10.39
N TRP A 424 -25.08 2.72 -11.06
CA TRP A 424 -25.92 1.94 -11.97
C TRP A 424 -25.11 1.65 -13.24
N CYS A 425 -24.80 0.38 -13.48
CA CYS A 425 -23.88 -0.08 -14.52
C CYS A 425 -24.38 -1.33 -15.23
N ASP A 426 -23.75 -1.67 -16.36
CA ASP A 426 -24.21 -2.72 -17.26
C ASP A 426 -24.22 -4.11 -16.61
N GLU A 427 -23.30 -4.39 -15.68
CA GLU A 427 -23.28 -5.66 -14.95
C GLU A 427 -24.48 -5.79 -14.02
N TRP A 428 -24.86 -4.71 -13.34
CA TRP A 428 -26.03 -4.71 -12.47
C TRP A 428 -27.30 -4.82 -13.33
N PHE A 429 -27.40 -4.06 -14.42
CA PHE A 429 -28.54 -4.16 -15.31
C PHE A 429 -28.68 -5.55 -15.93
N SER A 430 -27.59 -6.19 -16.32
CA SER A 430 -27.58 -7.58 -16.83
C SER A 430 -28.21 -8.55 -15.83
N ARG A 431 -27.89 -8.41 -14.53
CA ARG A 431 -28.52 -9.24 -13.48
C ARG A 431 -30.02 -8.97 -13.30
N VAL A 432 -30.45 -7.73 -13.52
CA VAL A 432 -31.87 -7.38 -13.52
C VAL A 432 -32.60 -7.99 -14.72
N LEU A 433 -31.98 -7.99 -15.90
CA LEU A 433 -32.50 -8.65 -17.10
C LEU A 433 -32.63 -10.17 -16.89
N GLU A 434 -31.56 -10.81 -16.38
CA GLU A 434 -31.56 -12.25 -16.07
C GLU A 434 -32.69 -12.62 -15.09
N ALA A 435 -32.88 -11.83 -14.02
CA ALA A 435 -33.94 -12.04 -13.04
C ALA A 435 -35.36 -11.93 -13.63
N LYS A 436 -35.50 -11.21 -14.76
CA LYS A 436 -36.74 -11.07 -15.52
C LYS A 436 -36.86 -12.04 -16.70
N GLY A 437 -35.91 -12.98 -16.83
CA GLY A 437 -35.89 -13.97 -17.91
C GLY A 437 -35.52 -13.40 -19.27
N VAL A 438 -34.86 -12.23 -19.32
CA VAL A 438 -34.37 -11.62 -20.55
C VAL A 438 -32.91 -12.02 -20.78
N GLN A 439 -32.60 -12.60 -21.94
CA GLN A 439 -31.27 -13.09 -22.31
C GLN A 439 -30.87 -12.57 -23.69
N GLY A 440 -29.57 -12.59 -23.99
CA GLY A 440 -29.03 -12.26 -25.32
C GLY A 440 -29.01 -10.76 -25.66
N ILE A 441 -29.30 -9.89 -24.69
CA ILE A 441 -29.20 -8.44 -24.84
C ILE A 441 -27.86 -7.96 -24.28
N GLU A 442 -27.14 -7.16 -25.05
CA GLU A 442 -25.97 -6.43 -24.59
C GLU A 442 -26.39 -5.02 -24.14
N PRO A 443 -26.40 -4.72 -22.81
CA PRO A 443 -26.82 -3.43 -22.29
C PRO A 443 -26.17 -2.22 -22.95
N CYS A 444 -24.88 -2.36 -23.27
CA CYS A 444 -24.03 -1.29 -23.79
C CYS A 444 -24.39 -0.86 -25.22
N ARG A 445 -25.20 -1.66 -25.93
CA ARG A 445 -25.61 -1.43 -27.33
C ARG A 445 -27.07 -1.06 -27.51
N LEU A 446 -27.86 -1.00 -26.44
CA LEU A 446 -29.27 -0.61 -26.52
C LEU A 446 -29.40 0.84 -26.96
N SER A 447 -30.23 1.09 -27.98
CA SER A 447 -30.69 2.44 -28.35
C SER A 447 -31.64 3.00 -27.28
N TRP A 448 -31.93 4.30 -27.32
CA TRP A 448 -32.95 4.89 -26.46
C TRP A 448 -34.31 4.20 -26.60
N LYS A 449 -34.77 4.03 -27.84
CA LYS A 449 -36.06 3.42 -28.18
C LYS A 449 -36.17 1.99 -27.66
N ASP A 450 -35.13 1.17 -27.88
CA ASP A 450 -35.12 -0.22 -27.46
C ASP A 450 -35.04 -0.34 -25.93
N ALA A 451 -34.24 0.51 -25.27
CA ALA A 451 -34.14 0.51 -23.81
C ALA A 451 -35.47 0.87 -23.16
N LEU A 452 -36.18 1.87 -23.69
CA LEU A 452 -37.47 2.30 -23.16
C LEU A 452 -38.56 1.26 -23.41
N ALA A 453 -38.61 0.67 -24.60
CA ALA A 453 -39.54 -0.43 -24.92
C ALA A 453 -39.31 -1.61 -23.96
N LEU A 454 -38.05 -2.02 -23.78
CA LEU A 454 -37.67 -3.08 -22.86
C LEU A 454 -38.10 -2.78 -21.42
N SER A 455 -37.87 -1.55 -20.96
CA SER A 455 -38.29 -1.11 -19.62
C SER A 455 -39.80 -1.21 -19.42
N ARG A 456 -40.60 -0.76 -20.38
CA ARG A 456 -42.07 -0.78 -20.31
C ARG A 456 -42.64 -2.19 -20.42
N GLU A 457 -42.11 -3.00 -21.34
CA GLU A 457 -42.60 -4.38 -21.59
C GLU A 457 -42.25 -5.35 -20.46
N LYS A 458 -41.03 -5.24 -19.90
CA LYS A 458 -40.51 -6.21 -18.90
C LYS A 458 -40.52 -5.68 -17.47
N GLY A 459 -40.85 -4.39 -17.29
CA GLY A 459 -40.81 -3.73 -15.99
C GLY A 459 -39.40 -3.74 -15.41
N VAL A 460 -38.39 -3.44 -16.25
CA VAL A 460 -37.00 -3.26 -15.83
C VAL A 460 -36.65 -1.77 -15.79
N PRO A 461 -35.72 -1.34 -14.93
CA PRO A 461 -35.25 0.05 -14.93
C PRO A 461 -34.61 0.42 -16.25
N LEU A 462 -34.53 1.72 -16.54
CA LEU A 462 -33.88 2.24 -17.74
C LEU A 462 -32.40 1.83 -17.81
N ALA A 463 -31.94 1.44 -19.00
CA ALA A 463 -30.58 0.96 -19.23
C ALA A 463 -29.51 2.01 -18.81
N PRO A 464 -28.39 1.61 -18.18
CA PRO A 464 -27.39 2.53 -17.61
C PRO A 464 -26.84 3.59 -18.58
N ARG A 465 -26.52 3.21 -19.82
CA ARG A 465 -26.02 4.13 -20.85
C ARG A 465 -27.07 5.15 -21.31
N GLN A 466 -28.34 4.82 -21.15
CA GLN A 466 -29.48 5.67 -21.54
C GLN A 466 -29.92 6.60 -20.40
N THR A 467 -29.43 6.40 -19.18
CA THR A 467 -29.75 7.23 -18.02
C THR A 467 -28.79 8.43 -17.92
N LEU A 468 -29.30 9.61 -17.56
CA LEU A 468 -28.50 10.82 -17.28
C LEU A 468 -28.22 10.98 -15.78
N TYR A 469 -27.38 11.94 -15.40
CA TYR A 469 -27.02 12.22 -14.00
C TYR A 469 -28.10 13.02 -13.25
N TRP A 470 -29.37 12.61 -13.38
CA TRP A 470 -30.53 13.28 -12.80
C TRP A 470 -30.44 13.50 -11.28
N CYS A 471 -29.76 12.61 -10.56
CA CYS A 471 -29.59 12.69 -9.11
C CYS A 471 -28.71 13.87 -8.65
N ASP A 472 -27.90 14.43 -9.56
CA ASP A 472 -26.98 15.52 -9.26
C ASP A 472 -27.62 16.90 -9.42
N LEU A 473 -28.80 16.97 -10.07
CA LEU A 473 -29.60 18.19 -10.14
C LEU A 473 -30.38 18.40 -8.84
N ALA A 474 -30.39 19.63 -8.34
CA ALA A 474 -31.36 20.02 -7.32
C ALA A 474 -32.76 20.08 -7.95
N ARG A 475 -33.80 19.90 -7.11
CA ARG A 475 -35.19 19.99 -7.57
C ARG A 475 -35.52 21.35 -8.22
N GLY A 476 -34.97 22.45 -7.70
CA GLY A 476 -35.13 23.78 -8.30
C GLY A 476 -34.51 23.87 -9.69
N ASP A 477 -33.34 23.26 -9.87
CA ASP A 477 -32.64 23.22 -11.16
C ASP A 477 -33.38 22.36 -12.19
N LEU A 478 -34.03 21.26 -11.76
CA LEU A 478 -34.90 20.46 -12.63
C LEU A 478 -36.05 21.31 -13.22
N LYS A 479 -36.67 22.17 -12.39
CA LYS A 479 -37.72 23.07 -12.87
C LYS A 479 -37.16 24.13 -13.82
N ALA A 480 -36.04 24.75 -13.46
CA ALA A 480 -35.39 25.76 -14.30
C ALA A 480 -34.97 25.19 -15.67
N LEU A 481 -34.53 23.93 -15.71
CA LEU A 481 -34.25 23.19 -16.94
C LEU A 481 -35.50 23.02 -17.80
N ALA A 482 -36.61 22.55 -17.22
CA ALA A 482 -37.86 22.36 -17.95
C ALA A 482 -38.42 23.68 -18.50
N ASP A 483 -38.41 24.74 -17.68
CA ASP A 483 -38.84 26.08 -18.09
C ASP A 483 -37.97 26.61 -19.24
N TRP A 484 -36.64 26.49 -19.14
CA TRP A 484 -35.70 26.91 -20.18
C TRP A 484 -35.91 26.17 -21.50
N ILE A 485 -36.10 24.85 -21.47
CA ILE A 485 -36.39 24.05 -22.67
C ILE A 485 -37.69 24.52 -23.31
N CYS A 486 -38.78 24.65 -22.56
CA CYS A 486 -40.07 25.03 -23.11
C CYS A 486 -40.11 26.48 -23.64
N GLU A 487 -39.40 27.41 -23.00
CA GLU A 487 -39.40 28.81 -23.40
C GLU A 487 -38.50 29.10 -24.61
N LYS A 488 -37.40 28.37 -24.75
CA LYS A 488 -36.35 28.69 -25.74
C LYS A 488 -36.02 27.57 -26.72
N GLY A 489 -36.56 26.37 -26.52
CA GLY A 489 -36.29 25.22 -27.38
C GLY A 489 -37.10 25.23 -28.67
N SER A 490 -36.53 24.64 -29.72
CA SER A 490 -37.21 24.39 -30.98
C SER A 490 -37.00 22.95 -31.42
N LEU A 491 -38.10 22.23 -31.68
CA LEU A 491 -38.07 20.84 -32.13
C LEU A 491 -37.95 20.79 -33.66
N SER A 492 -37.11 19.89 -34.18
CA SER A 492 -37.11 19.50 -35.59
C SER A 492 -37.64 18.08 -35.74
N PHE A 493 -38.42 17.85 -36.80
CA PHE A 493 -39.02 16.55 -37.10
C PHE A 493 -38.73 16.16 -38.55
N GLU A 494 -38.38 14.90 -38.75
CA GLU A 494 -38.25 14.28 -40.07
C GLU A 494 -39.25 13.13 -40.16
N TRP A 495 -40.12 13.10 -41.18
CA TRP A 495 -41.11 12.04 -41.38
C TRP A 495 -41.94 11.67 -40.12
N PHE A 496 -42.33 12.68 -39.32
CA PHE A 496 -43.06 12.54 -38.05
C PHE A 496 -42.27 11.96 -36.86
N GLU A 497 -40.97 11.69 -37.03
CA GLU A 497 -40.06 11.34 -35.93
C GLU A 497 -39.27 12.56 -35.45
N LEU A 498 -38.97 12.62 -34.15
CA LEU A 498 -38.15 13.68 -33.58
C LEU A 498 -36.72 13.57 -34.11
N GLU A 499 -36.31 14.53 -34.92
CA GLU A 499 -34.96 14.60 -35.48
C GLU A 499 -34.00 15.25 -34.48
N GLY A 500 -34.45 16.29 -33.77
CA GLY A 500 -33.62 16.94 -32.76
C GLY A 500 -34.29 18.08 -31.99
N LEU A 501 -33.54 18.60 -31.02
CA LEU A 501 -33.87 19.77 -30.22
C LEU A 501 -32.76 20.82 -30.37
N LEU A 502 -33.13 22.02 -30.80
CA LEU A 502 -32.25 23.18 -30.86
C LEU A 502 -32.51 24.06 -29.63
N LEU A 503 -31.44 24.43 -28.92
CA LEU A 503 -31.45 25.29 -27.74
C LEU A 503 -30.44 26.43 -27.89
N PRO A 504 -30.67 27.61 -27.27
CA PRO A 504 -29.68 28.67 -27.28
C PRO A 504 -28.45 28.28 -26.43
N ASN A 505 -27.26 28.70 -26.86
CA ASN A 505 -26.05 28.56 -26.05
C ASN A 505 -25.95 29.69 -25.01
N ASP A 506 -26.80 29.63 -23.99
CA ASP A 506 -26.86 30.60 -22.89
C ASP A 506 -26.66 29.92 -21.52
N GLY A 507 -26.99 30.63 -20.42
CA GLY A 507 -26.82 30.11 -19.05
C GLY A 507 -27.53 28.79 -18.75
N GLY A 508 -28.57 28.40 -19.52
CA GLY A 508 -29.25 27.13 -19.35
C GLY A 508 -28.43 25.91 -19.78
N LYS A 509 -27.41 26.11 -20.63
CA LYS A 509 -26.47 25.06 -21.06
C LYS A 509 -25.86 24.29 -19.89
N ARG A 510 -25.62 24.96 -18.76
CA ARG A 510 -25.04 24.35 -17.55
C ARG A 510 -25.79 23.10 -17.09
N PHE A 511 -27.11 23.04 -17.28
CA PHE A 511 -27.91 21.90 -16.88
C PHE A 511 -27.63 20.67 -17.76
N LEU A 512 -27.34 20.87 -19.05
CA LEU A 512 -26.93 19.78 -19.94
C LEU A 512 -25.54 19.25 -19.55
N GLU A 513 -24.63 20.16 -19.17
CA GLU A 513 -23.31 19.80 -18.65
C GLU A 513 -23.40 19.01 -17.34
N GLU A 514 -24.24 19.44 -16.39
CA GLU A 514 -24.48 18.75 -15.11
C GLU A 514 -25.16 17.39 -15.29
N LEU A 515 -26.01 17.23 -16.31
CA LEU A 515 -26.61 15.95 -16.67
C LEU A 515 -25.66 15.00 -17.41
N GLY A 516 -24.48 15.48 -17.80
CA GLY A 516 -23.53 14.73 -18.62
C GLY A 516 -24.10 14.38 -20.01
N LEU A 517 -24.98 15.23 -20.56
CA LEU A 517 -25.62 14.98 -21.85
C LEU A 517 -24.71 15.44 -22.99
N GLU A 518 -24.35 14.51 -23.87
CA GLU A 518 -23.56 14.80 -25.07
C GLU A 518 -24.32 15.69 -26.05
N HIS A 519 -23.66 16.75 -26.51
CA HIS A 519 -24.25 17.74 -27.41
C HIS A 519 -23.20 18.49 -28.23
N GLU A 520 -23.59 18.92 -29.42
CA GLU A 520 -22.76 19.73 -30.32
C GLU A 520 -23.19 21.20 -30.25
N VAL A 521 -22.22 22.10 -30.32
CA VAL A 521 -22.47 23.55 -30.42
C VAL A 521 -22.13 24.02 -31.83
N GLY A 522 -23.10 24.61 -32.51
CA GLY A 522 -22.93 25.23 -33.83
C GLY A 522 -23.35 26.70 -33.84
N GLU A 523 -23.38 27.32 -35.02
CA GLU A 523 -23.73 28.74 -35.17
C GLU A 523 -25.12 29.10 -34.63
N ARG A 524 -26.07 28.16 -34.76
CA ARG A 524 -27.47 28.35 -34.36
C ARG A 524 -27.76 28.04 -32.89
N GLY A 525 -26.76 27.56 -32.13
CA GLY A 525 -26.89 27.15 -30.73
C GLY A 525 -26.49 25.69 -30.50
N ILE A 526 -27.08 25.10 -29.46
CA ILE A 526 -26.85 23.72 -29.02
C ILE A 526 -27.80 22.80 -29.78
N LEU A 527 -27.27 21.78 -30.43
CA LEU A 527 -28.04 20.78 -31.17
C LEU A 527 -27.97 19.42 -30.47
N LEU A 528 -29.14 18.93 -30.06
CA LEU A 528 -29.33 17.56 -29.58
C LEU A 528 -30.00 16.75 -30.69
N LYS A 529 -29.34 15.70 -31.19
CA LYS A 529 -29.86 14.83 -32.27
C LYS A 529 -30.44 13.53 -31.72
N GLY A 530 -31.54 13.06 -32.32
CA GLY A 530 -32.13 11.74 -32.07
C GLY A 530 -32.22 11.36 -30.60
N ASP A 531 -31.56 10.26 -30.22
CA ASP A 531 -31.52 9.72 -28.85
C ASP A 531 -31.13 10.76 -27.79
N SER A 532 -30.21 11.70 -28.07
CA SER A 532 -29.81 12.71 -27.09
C SER A 532 -30.94 13.69 -26.76
N ALA A 533 -31.78 14.03 -27.74
CA ALA A 533 -32.96 14.86 -27.48
C ALA A 533 -34.02 14.07 -26.71
N ALA A 534 -34.25 12.80 -27.09
CA ALA A 534 -35.23 11.94 -26.44
C ALA A 534 -34.89 11.63 -24.97
N LYS A 535 -33.61 11.35 -24.68
CA LYS A 535 -33.06 11.17 -23.31
C LYS A 535 -33.35 12.33 -22.35
N LEU A 536 -33.49 13.54 -22.90
CA LEU A 536 -33.76 14.75 -22.13
C LEU A 536 -35.26 15.02 -22.03
N LEU A 537 -35.96 14.99 -23.16
CA LEU A 537 -37.35 15.43 -23.28
C LEU A 537 -38.36 14.45 -22.67
N GLU A 538 -38.19 13.15 -22.90
CA GLU A 538 -39.16 12.14 -22.45
C GLU A 538 -39.17 11.96 -20.93
N PRO A 539 -38.02 11.88 -20.22
CA PRO A 539 -38.03 11.85 -18.75
C PRO A 539 -38.54 13.13 -18.10
N LEU A 540 -38.54 14.26 -18.83
CA LEU A 540 -39.15 15.51 -18.37
C LEU A 540 -40.62 15.64 -18.79
N GLY A 541 -41.15 14.74 -19.62
CA GLY A 541 -42.53 14.79 -20.11
C GLY A 541 -42.87 16.06 -20.89
N LEU A 542 -41.91 16.61 -21.65
CA LEU A 542 -42.03 17.95 -22.25
C LEU A 542 -42.58 17.98 -23.69
N VAL A 543 -43.07 16.87 -24.22
CA VAL A 543 -43.55 16.78 -25.60
C VAL A 543 -45.00 16.33 -25.63
N LYS A 544 -45.85 17.15 -26.25
CA LYS A 544 -47.27 16.84 -26.48
C LYS A 544 -47.69 17.35 -27.86
N ASP A 545 -48.33 16.50 -28.65
CA ASP A 545 -48.82 16.83 -30.00
C ASP A 545 -47.76 17.47 -30.91
N GLY A 546 -46.50 17.02 -30.80
CA GLY A 546 -45.37 17.54 -31.59
C GLY A 546 -44.86 18.92 -31.17
N LYS A 547 -45.27 19.43 -30.00
CA LYS A 547 -44.84 20.71 -29.44
C LYS A 547 -44.27 20.55 -28.04
N LEU A 548 -43.45 21.51 -27.65
CA LEU A 548 -42.97 21.61 -26.27
C LEU A 548 -44.12 22.05 -25.37
N ASP A 549 -44.40 21.25 -24.35
CA ASP A 549 -45.47 21.47 -23.37
C ASP A 549 -45.02 21.00 -21.99
N LYS A 550 -45.23 21.81 -20.96
CA LYS A 550 -44.82 21.48 -19.59
C LYS A 550 -45.96 21.08 -18.66
N CYS A 551 -47.19 20.92 -19.15
CA CYS A 551 -48.33 20.61 -18.29
C CYS A 551 -48.15 19.29 -17.50
N ALA A 552 -47.65 18.24 -18.14
CA ALA A 552 -47.38 16.97 -17.46
C ALA A 552 -46.26 17.11 -16.40
N PHE A 553 -45.19 17.83 -16.75
CA PHE A 553 -44.10 18.15 -15.83
C PHE A 553 -44.60 18.92 -14.60
N GLU A 554 -45.37 19.98 -14.79
CA GLU A 554 -45.89 20.81 -13.69
C GLU A 554 -46.78 20.01 -12.74
N ALA A 555 -47.61 19.11 -13.27
CA ALA A 555 -48.43 18.21 -12.46
C ALA A 555 -47.58 17.27 -11.61
N ALA A 556 -46.56 16.63 -12.20
CA ALA A 556 -45.65 15.75 -11.46
C ALA A 556 -44.78 16.53 -10.44
N PHE A 557 -44.34 17.74 -10.81
CA PHE A 557 -43.52 18.63 -9.99
C PHE A 557 -44.32 19.34 -8.88
N ALA A 558 -45.65 19.35 -8.88
CA ALA A 558 -46.43 20.02 -7.84
C ALA A 558 -46.26 19.37 -6.45
N ALA A 559 -45.97 18.07 -6.39
CA ALA A 559 -45.89 17.29 -5.16
C ALA A 559 -44.51 17.45 -4.45
N PRO A 560 -44.40 18.21 -3.34
CA PRO A 560 -43.12 18.63 -2.75
C PRO A 560 -42.26 17.48 -2.20
N GLU A 561 -42.87 16.35 -1.87
CA GLU A 561 -42.21 15.16 -1.31
C GLU A 561 -41.46 14.31 -2.35
N LYS A 562 -41.79 14.46 -3.64
CA LYS A 562 -41.15 13.68 -4.71
C LYS A 562 -39.69 14.08 -4.92
N THR A 563 -38.82 13.10 -5.08
CA THR A 563 -37.42 13.34 -5.47
C THR A 563 -37.32 13.57 -6.99
N VAL A 564 -36.21 14.14 -7.47
CA VAL A 564 -35.96 14.30 -8.91
C VAL A 564 -36.12 12.97 -9.66
N LEU A 565 -35.52 11.88 -9.13
CA LEU A 565 -35.64 10.54 -9.72
C LEU A 565 -37.08 10.02 -9.76
N SER A 566 -37.90 10.31 -8.73
CA SER A 566 -39.31 9.94 -8.71
C SER A 566 -40.10 10.68 -9.80
N ILE A 567 -39.87 11.98 -9.97
CA ILE A 567 -40.56 12.79 -10.99
C ILE A 567 -40.22 12.26 -12.39
N VAL A 568 -38.93 12.08 -12.70
CA VAL A 568 -38.53 11.61 -14.03
C VAL A 568 -38.97 10.18 -14.32
N SER A 569 -39.02 9.31 -13.31
CA SER A 569 -39.50 7.92 -13.48
C SER A 569 -41.00 7.87 -13.78
N GLU A 570 -41.79 8.71 -13.10
CA GLU A 570 -43.23 8.82 -13.30
C GLU A 570 -43.57 9.33 -14.69
N LEU A 571 -42.90 10.40 -15.13
CA LEU A 571 -43.12 10.99 -16.46
C LEU A 571 -42.68 10.05 -17.59
N LEU A 572 -41.58 9.32 -17.40
CA LEU A 572 -41.11 8.35 -18.38
C LEU A 572 -41.99 7.09 -18.46
N GLY A 573 -42.68 6.75 -17.36
CA GLY A 573 -43.39 5.47 -17.20
C GLY A 573 -42.45 4.28 -17.03
N ALA A 574 -41.21 4.51 -16.58
CA ALA A 574 -40.19 3.50 -16.34
C ALA A 574 -39.28 3.93 -15.17
N GLU A 575 -38.76 2.98 -14.40
CA GLU A 575 -37.87 3.29 -13.26
C GLU A 575 -36.53 3.86 -13.75
N VAL A 576 -36.21 5.09 -13.35
CA VAL A 576 -34.90 5.73 -13.57
C VAL A 576 -34.07 5.60 -12.31
N LYS A 577 -32.99 4.82 -12.37
CA LYS A 577 -32.07 4.63 -11.24
C LYS A 577 -31.07 5.78 -11.09
N ASN A 578 -30.52 5.91 -9.89
CA ASN A 578 -29.36 6.77 -9.64
C ASN A 578 -28.15 6.25 -10.44
N LYS A 579 -27.77 6.96 -11.52
CA LYS A 579 -26.61 6.62 -12.35
C LYS A 579 -25.30 6.75 -11.59
N ALA A 580 -25.12 7.82 -10.83
CA ALA A 580 -23.88 8.13 -10.13
C ALA A 580 -23.57 7.14 -8.98
N GLY A 581 -24.58 6.80 -8.17
CA GLY A 581 -24.34 6.09 -6.91
C GLY A 581 -23.53 6.98 -5.95
N THR A 582 -22.23 6.70 -5.79
CA THR A 582 -21.32 7.46 -4.93
C THR A 582 -20.09 7.91 -5.72
N TYR A 583 -19.75 9.20 -5.60
CA TYR A 583 -18.49 9.75 -6.09
C TYR A 583 -17.36 9.52 -5.08
N ILE A 584 -16.19 9.13 -5.59
CA ILE A 584 -15.00 8.85 -4.79
C ILE A 584 -13.99 9.98 -4.99
N GLY A 585 -13.73 10.72 -3.92
CA GLY A 585 -12.65 11.70 -3.88
C GLY A 585 -11.29 11.01 -4.03
N THR A 586 -10.42 11.58 -4.85
CA THR A 586 -9.09 11.03 -5.13
C THR A 586 -8.05 12.13 -5.34
N SER A 587 -6.82 11.83 -4.96
CA SER A 587 -5.65 12.68 -5.24
C SER A 587 -4.44 11.84 -5.58
N MET A 588 -3.49 12.44 -6.27
CA MET A 588 -2.24 11.76 -6.59
C MET A 588 -1.42 11.52 -5.31
N GLY A 589 -1.08 10.26 -5.08
CA GLY A 589 -0.07 9.82 -4.14
C GLY A 589 1.30 9.82 -4.81
N ARG A 590 2.04 8.74 -4.67
CA ARG A 590 3.38 8.59 -5.26
C ARG A 590 3.28 8.11 -6.72
N PRO A 591 4.11 8.62 -7.64
CA PRO A 591 4.25 8.04 -8.97
C PRO A 591 4.70 6.58 -8.91
N GLU A 592 4.54 5.85 -10.02
CA GLU A 592 5.16 4.54 -10.17
C GLU A 592 6.69 4.61 -10.10
N LYS A 593 7.30 3.44 -9.88
CA LYS A 593 8.74 3.30 -9.77
C LYS A 593 9.17 2.07 -10.55
N SER A 594 10.19 2.24 -11.38
CA SER A 594 10.90 1.14 -12.04
C SER A 594 12.35 1.60 -12.17
N ARG A 595 13.15 1.35 -11.13
CA ARG A 595 14.55 1.80 -11.10
C ARG A 595 15.40 0.93 -10.19
N GLU A 596 16.69 0.91 -10.47
CA GLU A 596 17.68 0.29 -9.60
C GLU A 596 17.67 0.89 -8.20
N ARG A 597 17.87 0.04 -7.20
CA ARG A 597 18.04 0.46 -5.81
C ARG A 597 19.52 0.62 -5.51
N ALA A 598 20.06 1.76 -5.90
CA ALA A 598 21.42 2.15 -5.57
C ALA A 598 21.53 2.76 -4.16
N MET A 599 22.70 2.61 -3.55
CA MET A 599 23.08 3.44 -2.39
C MET A 599 23.22 4.91 -2.82
N ALA A 600 23.20 5.82 -1.83
CA ALA A 600 23.52 7.23 -2.05
C ALA A 600 24.84 7.57 -1.33
N PRO A 601 25.95 7.80 -2.06
CA PRO A 601 26.14 7.66 -3.51
C PRO A 601 26.14 6.19 -3.98
N PRO A 602 25.93 5.92 -5.29
CA PRO A 602 25.99 4.58 -5.86
C PRO A 602 27.38 3.97 -5.74
N VAL A 603 27.44 2.67 -5.45
CA VAL A 603 28.69 1.92 -5.23
C VAL A 603 28.68 0.61 -6.01
N HIS A 604 29.86 0.19 -6.47
CA HIS A 604 30.09 -1.10 -7.12
C HIS A 604 30.71 -2.12 -6.15
N SER A 605 31.49 -1.66 -5.17
CA SER A 605 32.22 -2.51 -4.23
C SER A 605 32.03 -2.09 -2.77
N LEU A 606 31.80 -3.06 -1.88
CA LEU A 606 31.83 -2.84 -0.43
C LEU A 606 33.27 -2.93 0.11
N PHE A 607 34.15 -2.07 -0.42
CA PHE A 607 35.54 -1.93 0.00
C PHE A 607 35.81 -0.50 0.49
N PRO A 608 36.48 -0.28 1.63
CA PRO A 608 36.71 1.06 2.15
C PRO A 608 37.81 1.80 1.38
N VAL A 609 37.57 3.08 1.06
CA VAL A 609 38.56 3.98 0.44
C VAL A 609 38.76 5.30 1.18
N ALA A 610 38.12 5.46 2.34
CA ALA A 610 38.11 6.70 3.10
C ALA A 610 37.80 7.92 2.19
N LEU A 611 38.70 8.90 2.15
CA LEU A 611 38.61 10.10 1.31
C LEU A 611 39.54 10.07 0.08
N LEU A 612 40.32 9.00 -0.11
CA LEU A 612 41.34 8.92 -1.16
C LEU A 612 40.76 8.91 -2.58
N GLY A 613 39.56 8.36 -2.74
CA GLY A 613 38.83 8.32 -4.01
C GLY A 613 38.07 9.61 -4.35
N GLY A 614 38.27 10.69 -3.59
CA GLY A 614 37.55 11.95 -3.73
C GLY A 614 36.04 11.84 -3.43
N LYS A 615 35.25 12.79 -3.93
CA LYS A 615 33.78 12.84 -3.71
C LYS A 615 33.05 11.58 -4.21
N THR A 616 33.57 10.94 -5.27
CA THR A 616 32.99 9.73 -5.87
C THR A 616 33.47 8.44 -5.24
N ARG A 617 34.41 8.49 -4.28
CA ARG A 617 34.97 7.31 -3.58
C ARG A 617 35.48 6.25 -4.56
N ASP A 618 36.22 6.71 -5.57
CA ASP A 618 36.68 5.90 -6.70
C ASP A 618 38.03 5.25 -6.40
N ILE A 619 38.10 3.92 -6.41
CA ILE A 619 39.32 3.14 -6.18
C ILE A 619 40.38 3.44 -7.24
N VAL A 620 39.99 3.65 -8.51
CA VAL A 620 40.95 3.93 -9.58
C VAL A 620 41.70 5.23 -9.30
N LYS A 621 40.98 6.26 -8.86
CA LYS A 621 41.57 7.56 -8.46
C LYS A 621 42.41 7.44 -7.19
N ALA A 622 41.95 6.64 -6.21
CA ALA A 622 42.69 6.40 -4.98
C ALA A 622 44.06 5.75 -5.29
N VAL A 623 44.08 4.70 -6.12
CA VAL A 623 45.32 4.02 -6.55
C VAL A 623 46.25 4.96 -7.32
N GLN A 624 45.73 5.77 -8.26
CA GLN A 624 46.55 6.75 -8.98
C GLN A 624 47.13 7.83 -8.05
N SER A 625 46.38 8.29 -7.06
CA SER A 625 46.87 9.25 -6.07
C SER A 625 47.99 8.66 -5.21
N LEU A 626 47.83 7.42 -4.76
CA LEU A 626 48.81 6.69 -3.96
C LEU A 626 50.11 6.47 -4.73
N LYS A 627 50.02 5.95 -5.96
CA LYS A 627 51.18 5.78 -6.86
C LYS A 627 51.94 7.08 -7.10
N ARG A 628 51.25 8.21 -7.27
CA ARG A 628 51.90 9.54 -7.43
C ARG A 628 52.62 10.03 -6.19
N ARG A 629 52.17 9.65 -4.99
CA ARG A 629 52.82 10.01 -3.72
C ARG A 629 53.98 9.09 -3.35
N GLY A 630 54.19 8.00 -4.09
CA GLY A 630 55.13 6.94 -3.69
C GLY A 630 54.66 6.14 -2.46
N GLU A 631 53.38 6.24 -2.11
CA GLU A 631 52.77 5.54 -0.97
C GLU A 631 51.95 4.35 -1.48
N GLY A 632 52.24 3.13 -1.01
CA GLY A 632 51.42 1.95 -1.32
C GLY A 632 50.33 1.68 -0.28
N PHE A 633 50.56 2.09 0.97
CA PHE A 633 49.78 1.62 2.12
C PHE A 633 48.81 2.67 2.65
N VAL A 634 47.59 2.23 2.94
CA VAL A 634 46.55 3.01 3.61
C VAL A 634 46.03 2.25 4.82
N GLU A 635 45.77 2.95 5.91
CA GLU A 635 45.15 2.36 7.09
C GLU A 635 43.63 2.38 6.99
N PHE A 636 43.00 1.22 7.20
CA PHE A 636 41.55 1.07 7.30
C PHE A 636 41.18 0.28 8.55
N GLU A 637 40.00 0.56 9.11
CA GLU A 637 39.40 -0.28 10.14
C GLU A 637 38.75 -1.51 9.48
N LEU A 638 39.38 -2.69 9.64
CA LEU A 638 39.00 -3.93 8.96
C LEU A 638 38.85 -5.09 9.96
N ASN A 639 38.25 -6.18 9.49
CA ASN A 639 38.08 -7.40 10.29
C ASN A 639 39.41 -7.89 10.85
N ASN A 640 39.46 -8.10 12.16
CA ASN A 640 40.64 -8.65 12.82
C ASN A 640 40.70 -10.16 12.59
N ARG A 641 41.63 -10.63 11.77
CA ARG A 641 41.81 -12.05 11.47
C ARG A 641 43.26 -12.46 11.63
N ALA A 642 43.46 -13.68 12.13
CA ALA A 642 44.76 -14.32 12.27
C ALA A 642 44.78 -15.66 11.55
N CYS A 643 45.92 -16.03 10.98
CA CYS A 643 46.12 -17.35 10.41
C CYS A 643 46.25 -18.40 11.53
N PRO A 644 45.44 -19.47 11.54
CA PRO A 644 45.57 -20.54 12.53
C PRO A 644 46.91 -21.30 12.46
N ASN A 645 47.54 -21.36 11.29
CA ASN A 645 48.77 -22.11 11.06
C ASN A 645 50.03 -21.31 11.46
N CYS A 646 50.17 -20.07 10.97
CA CYS A 646 51.39 -19.28 11.16
C CYS A 646 51.23 -18.04 12.05
N GLY A 647 50.04 -17.78 12.59
CA GLY A 647 49.76 -16.65 13.48
C GLY A 647 49.75 -15.26 12.82
N ALA A 648 50.02 -15.16 11.52
CA ALA A 648 50.08 -13.88 10.82
C ALA A 648 48.69 -13.20 10.77
N HIS A 649 48.62 -11.93 11.13
CA HIS A 649 47.41 -11.11 11.02
C HIS A 649 47.25 -10.56 9.60
N SER A 650 46.03 -10.63 9.06
CA SER A 650 45.70 -10.07 7.75
C SER A 650 44.21 -9.80 7.61
N TRP A 651 43.85 -8.77 6.83
CA TRP A 651 42.46 -8.53 6.43
C TRP A 651 41.99 -9.52 5.36
N LYS A 652 42.92 -10.20 4.67
CA LYS A 652 42.59 -11.17 3.61
C LYS A 652 42.00 -12.45 4.21
N LEU A 653 41.06 -13.05 3.50
CA LEU A 653 40.44 -14.33 3.88
C LEU A 653 41.41 -15.52 3.80
N SER A 654 42.45 -15.40 2.98
CA SER A 654 43.53 -16.39 2.85
C SER A 654 44.85 -15.75 3.29
N CYS A 655 45.64 -16.50 4.06
CA CYS A 655 46.92 -16.05 4.58
C CYS A 655 47.93 -15.82 3.44
N PRO A 656 48.56 -14.64 3.34
CA PRO A 656 49.56 -14.38 2.30
C PRO A 656 50.81 -15.30 2.36
N ALA A 657 51.13 -15.85 3.54
CA ALA A 657 52.34 -16.64 3.75
C ALA A 657 52.15 -18.14 3.51
N CYS A 658 51.01 -18.71 3.93
CA CYS A 658 50.76 -20.16 3.85
C CYS A 658 49.45 -20.54 3.15
N SER A 659 48.72 -19.57 2.60
CA SER A 659 47.43 -19.74 1.90
C SER A 659 46.26 -20.30 2.74
N GLU A 660 46.50 -20.68 3.99
CA GLU A 660 45.47 -21.16 4.92
C GLU A 660 44.40 -20.09 5.20
N ARG A 661 43.15 -20.51 5.43
CA ARG A 661 42.05 -19.57 5.70
C ARG A 661 42.26 -18.89 7.05
N THR A 662 42.19 -17.56 7.07
CA THR A 662 42.31 -16.80 8.33
C THR A 662 41.04 -16.91 9.16
N ALA A 663 41.15 -16.89 10.49
CA ALA A 663 40.02 -16.93 11.42
C ALA A 663 39.78 -15.54 12.04
N ALA A 664 38.52 -15.11 12.15
CA ALA A 664 38.16 -13.83 12.75
C ALA A 664 38.23 -13.89 14.29
N SER A 665 38.67 -12.80 14.92
CA SER A 665 38.59 -12.63 16.37
C SER A 665 37.15 -12.37 16.80
N THR A 666 36.70 -13.08 17.84
CA THR A 666 35.38 -12.91 18.46
C THR A 666 35.35 -11.80 19.50
N GLU A 667 36.46 -11.58 20.22
CA GLU A 667 36.56 -10.56 21.27
C GLU A 667 36.74 -9.14 20.70
N LYS A 668 37.57 -9.00 19.66
CA LYS A 668 37.85 -7.71 19.00
C LYS A 668 37.64 -7.85 17.49
N PRO A 669 36.40 -7.63 17.00
CA PRO A 669 36.01 -7.97 15.63
C PRO A 669 36.65 -7.10 14.55
N SER A 670 37.11 -5.89 14.90
CA SER A 670 37.80 -4.98 13.98
C SER A 670 39.05 -4.37 14.60
N MET A 671 40.01 -4.01 13.75
CA MET A 671 41.19 -3.24 14.13
C MET A 671 41.73 -2.43 12.93
N PRO A 672 42.49 -1.35 13.18
CA PRO A 672 43.23 -0.66 12.13
C PRO A 672 44.26 -1.59 11.49
N GLN A 673 44.30 -1.65 10.15
CA GLN A 673 45.23 -2.46 9.39
C GLN A 673 45.73 -1.71 8.16
N ARG A 674 47.01 -1.88 7.83
CA ARG A 674 47.63 -1.30 6.62
C ARG A 674 47.35 -2.17 5.40
N VAL A 675 46.81 -1.56 4.35
CA VAL A 675 46.44 -2.21 3.09
C VAL A 675 47.25 -1.62 1.95
N ASP A 676 47.95 -2.46 1.20
CA ASP A 676 48.50 -2.09 -0.11
C ASP A 676 47.37 -2.07 -1.14
N LEU A 677 46.75 -0.90 -1.31
CA LEU A 677 45.59 -0.74 -2.19
C LEU A 677 45.98 -0.86 -3.68
N PRO A 678 47.09 -0.26 -4.16
CA PRO A 678 47.59 -0.48 -5.52
C PRO A 678 47.81 -1.95 -5.87
N ASP A 679 48.51 -2.72 -5.03
CA ASP A 679 48.76 -4.16 -5.27
C ASP A 679 47.46 -4.96 -5.27
N ALA A 680 46.59 -4.73 -4.28
CA ALA A 680 45.30 -5.42 -4.19
C ALA A 680 44.42 -5.17 -5.43
N PHE A 681 44.39 -3.91 -5.93
CA PHE A 681 43.60 -3.54 -7.10
C PHE A 681 44.20 -4.07 -8.41
N ASP A 682 45.52 -3.91 -8.62
CA ASP A 682 46.18 -4.41 -9.83
C ASP A 682 46.13 -5.95 -9.87
N GLY A 683 46.31 -6.63 -8.74
CA GLY A 683 46.14 -8.08 -8.62
C GLY A 683 44.72 -8.54 -8.98
N ALA A 684 43.69 -7.84 -8.52
CA ALA A 684 42.30 -8.14 -8.89
C ALA A 684 42.03 -7.91 -10.39
N CYS A 685 42.57 -6.84 -10.98
CA CYS A 685 42.47 -6.57 -12.41
C CYS A 685 43.17 -7.64 -13.25
N ASN A 686 44.34 -8.10 -12.82
CA ASN A 686 45.12 -9.14 -13.50
C ASN A 686 44.38 -10.48 -13.48
N ARG A 687 43.78 -10.86 -12.33
CA ARG A 687 42.97 -12.09 -12.22
C ARG A 687 41.75 -12.09 -13.14
N LEU A 688 41.15 -10.93 -13.39
CA LEU A 688 39.97 -10.79 -14.23
C LEU A 688 40.29 -10.43 -15.69
N HIS A 689 41.56 -10.18 -16.01
CA HIS A 689 42.01 -9.64 -17.30
C HIS A 689 41.21 -8.39 -17.74
N TYR A 690 40.83 -7.54 -16.78
CA TYR A 690 40.01 -6.35 -17.02
C TYR A 690 40.32 -5.26 -16.00
N ARG A 691 40.51 -4.03 -16.49
CA ARG A 691 40.73 -2.84 -15.65
C ARG A 691 39.56 -1.87 -15.87
N PRO A 692 38.71 -1.63 -14.87
CA PRO A 692 37.56 -0.74 -15.04
C PRO A 692 38.01 0.72 -15.15
N PRO A 693 37.28 1.56 -15.91
CA PRO A 693 37.57 3.00 -15.98
C PRO A 693 37.28 3.72 -14.66
N GLN A 694 36.33 3.20 -13.87
CA GLN A 694 35.94 3.74 -12.57
C GLN A 694 35.48 2.60 -11.66
N LEU A 695 35.81 2.66 -10.38
CA LEU A 695 35.33 1.67 -9.41
C LEU A 695 34.89 2.37 -8.12
N LYS A 696 33.59 2.67 -8.04
CA LYS A 696 33.00 3.37 -6.87
C LYS A 696 32.91 2.42 -5.68
N ALA A 697 33.38 2.86 -4.53
CA ALA A 697 33.44 2.07 -3.31
C ALA A 697 32.87 2.84 -2.09
N VAL A 698 32.97 2.26 -0.90
CA VAL A 698 32.43 2.87 0.33
C VAL A 698 33.48 3.70 1.05
N MET A 699 33.04 4.72 1.80
CA MET A 699 33.95 5.53 2.61
C MET A 699 34.57 4.70 3.75
N GLY A 700 33.73 3.89 4.40
CA GLY A 700 34.12 2.97 5.46
C GLY A 700 33.08 1.86 5.58
N LEU A 701 33.48 0.74 6.17
CA LEU A 701 32.56 -0.36 6.44
C LEU A 701 31.72 -0.03 7.68
N ILE A 702 30.41 -0.29 7.61
CA ILE A 702 29.46 -0.08 8.71
C ILE A 702 29.04 -1.39 9.40
N SER A 703 29.39 -2.53 8.80
CA SER A 703 29.14 -3.86 9.37
C SER A 703 29.95 -4.06 10.65
N ALA A 704 29.38 -4.71 11.67
CA ALA A 704 30.07 -5.01 12.93
C ALA A 704 31.40 -5.74 12.73
N GLY A 705 31.45 -6.71 11.82
CA GLY A 705 32.68 -7.45 11.51
C GLY A 705 33.69 -6.69 10.64
N LYS A 706 33.31 -5.56 10.02
CA LYS A 706 34.16 -4.78 9.09
C LYS A 706 34.90 -5.65 8.04
N VAL A 707 34.25 -6.66 7.50
CA VAL A 707 34.83 -7.54 6.45
C VAL A 707 34.68 -6.84 5.09
N PRO A 708 35.79 -6.51 4.38
CA PRO A 708 35.69 -5.91 3.05
C PRO A 708 35.29 -6.96 2.00
N GLU A 709 34.52 -6.53 1.00
CA GLU A 709 34.21 -7.37 -0.15
C GLU A 709 35.41 -7.52 -1.09
N ALA A 710 35.54 -8.67 -1.74
CA ALA A 710 36.56 -8.89 -2.77
C ALA A 710 36.43 -7.88 -3.92
N LEU A 711 37.55 -7.23 -4.29
CA LEU A 711 37.59 -6.20 -5.32
C LEU A 711 37.13 -6.72 -6.68
N GLU A 712 37.35 -8.01 -6.97
CA GLU A 712 36.91 -8.69 -8.18
C GLU A 712 35.40 -8.54 -8.40
N LYS A 713 34.59 -8.68 -7.34
CA LYS A 713 33.14 -8.52 -7.42
C LYS A 713 32.77 -7.10 -7.84
N GLY A 714 33.45 -6.11 -7.26
CA GLY A 714 33.31 -4.71 -7.63
C GLY A 714 33.68 -4.42 -9.08
N ILE A 715 34.79 -4.98 -9.55
CA ILE A 715 35.26 -4.83 -10.93
C ILE A 715 34.24 -5.42 -11.91
N LEU A 716 33.73 -6.62 -11.65
CA LEU A 716 32.70 -7.25 -12.47
C LEU A 716 31.39 -6.44 -12.48
N ARG A 717 30.95 -5.95 -11.32
CA ARG A 717 29.79 -5.06 -11.24
C ARG A 717 29.99 -3.78 -12.06
N SER A 718 31.16 -3.16 -11.96
CA SER A 718 31.50 -1.99 -12.78
C SER A 718 31.57 -2.29 -14.28
N LYS A 719 31.99 -3.50 -14.67
CA LYS A 719 32.03 -3.93 -16.09
C LYS A 719 30.62 -4.00 -16.70
N HIS A 720 29.64 -4.37 -15.89
CA HIS A 720 28.25 -4.56 -16.30
C HIS A 720 27.32 -3.41 -15.90
N ASP A 721 27.87 -2.30 -15.38
CA ASP A 721 27.13 -1.13 -14.87
C ASP A 721 26.07 -1.48 -13.81
N VAL A 722 26.40 -2.42 -12.91
CA VAL A 722 25.52 -2.86 -11.82
C VAL A 722 25.99 -2.27 -10.49
N THR A 723 25.06 -1.82 -9.66
CA THR A 723 25.35 -1.30 -8.31
C THR A 723 25.02 -2.31 -7.22
N VAL A 724 25.71 -2.20 -6.08
CA VAL A 724 25.54 -3.07 -4.91
C VAL A 724 24.85 -2.34 -3.75
N PHE A 725 24.00 -3.05 -3.02
CA PHE A 725 23.38 -2.58 -1.78
C PHE A 725 24.19 -3.01 -0.55
N ARG A 726 23.78 -2.56 0.64
CA ARG A 726 24.56 -2.69 1.89
C ARG A 726 24.87 -4.13 2.31
N ASP A 727 24.09 -5.10 1.83
CA ASP A 727 24.19 -6.53 2.13
C ASP A 727 24.91 -7.33 1.02
N GLY A 728 25.46 -6.66 0.01
CA GLY A 728 26.15 -7.31 -1.11
C GLY A 728 25.22 -7.75 -2.25
N THR A 729 23.91 -7.56 -2.13
CA THR A 729 22.91 -7.87 -3.18
C THR A 729 22.77 -6.72 -4.17
N CYS A 730 22.37 -7.04 -5.41
CA CYS A 730 21.94 -6.06 -6.40
C CYS A 730 20.41 -6.03 -6.39
N ARG A 731 19.79 -4.85 -6.32
CA ARG A 731 18.35 -4.72 -6.06
C ARG A 731 17.69 -3.81 -7.09
N PHE A 732 16.48 -4.16 -7.49
CA PHE A 732 15.64 -3.37 -8.37
C PHE A 732 14.33 -3.03 -7.64
N ASP A 733 13.99 -1.75 -7.57
CA ASP A 733 12.75 -1.30 -6.96
C ASP A 733 11.70 -1.07 -8.07
N ALA A 734 10.68 -1.92 -8.08
CA ALA A 734 9.52 -1.81 -8.98
C ALA A 734 8.23 -1.57 -8.17
N THR A 735 7.27 -0.85 -8.76
CA THR A 735 5.89 -0.85 -8.26
C THR A 735 5.23 -2.16 -8.69
N GLU A 736 4.81 -2.95 -7.72
CA GLU A 736 4.11 -4.21 -7.96
C GLU A 736 2.62 -3.98 -8.12
N ILE A 737 2.01 -4.65 -9.10
CA ILE A 737 0.58 -4.61 -9.39
C ILE A 737 0.05 -6.04 -9.28
N PRO A 738 -1.07 -6.27 -8.58
CA PRO A 738 -1.64 -7.60 -8.50
C PRO A 738 -2.14 -8.04 -9.88
N ALA A 739 -1.80 -9.25 -10.29
CA ALA A 739 -2.35 -9.88 -11.49
C ALA A 739 -2.78 -11.31 -11.15
N THR A 740 -3.95 -11.72 -11.61
CA THR A 740 -4.46 -13.09 -11.40
C THR A 740 -4.68 -13.85 -12.71
N HIS A 741 -4.81 -13.13 -13.83
CA HIS A 741 -4.84 -13.65 -15.19
C HIS A 741 -4.16 -12.64 -16.10
N PHE A 742 -3.64 -13.11 -17.23
CA PHE A 742 -3.12 -12.29 -18.31
C PHE A 742 -3.29 -13.06 -19.62
N LYS A 743 -3.31 -12.35 -20.75
CA LYS A 743 -3.19 -12.94 -22.09
C LYS A 743 -1.72 -12.97 -22.48
N ALA A 744 -1.27 -14.02 -23.17
CA ALA A 744 0.13 -14.15 -23.59
C ALA A 744 0.64 -12.91 -24.37
N ALA A 745 -0.22 -12.35 -25.22
CA ALA A 745 0.05 -11.10 -25.95
C ALA A 745 0.31 -9.88 -25.03
N GLU A 746 -0.36 -9.78 -23.88
CA GLU A 746 -0.16 -8.68 -22.91
C GLU A 746 1.23 -8.77 -22.25
N ALA A 747 1.78 -9.98 -22.11
CA ALA A 747 3.11 -10.21 -21.53
C ALA A 747 4.23 -10.24 -22.60
N GLY A 748 3.90 -10.14 -23.89
CA GLY A 748 4.86 -10.31 -24.98
C GLY A 748 5.46 -11.72 -25.04
N ILE A 749 4.71 -12.74 -24.61
CA ILE A 749 5.15 -14.14 -24.56
C ILE A 749 4.43 -14.92 -25.69
N PRO A 750 5.16 -15.70 -26.51
CA PRO A 750 4.54 -16.57 -27.53
C PRO A 750 3.81 -17.75 -26.85
N LEU A 751 2.77 -18.30 -27.49
CA LEU A 751 1.92 -19.34 -26.88
C LEU A 751 2.65 -20.67 -26.63
N GLU A 752 3.73 -20.93 -27.36
CA GLU A 752 4.55 -22.14 -27.20
C GLU A 752 5.41 -22.13 -25.93
N LYS A 753 5.63 -20.95 -25.33
CA LYS A 753 6.32 -20.77 -24.04
C LYS A 753 5.29 -20.67 -22.92
#